data_AF-A0A2Z7A2D6-F1
#
_entry.id   AF-A0A2Z7A2D6-F1
#
_cell.length_a   1.000
_cell.length_b   1.000
_cell.length_c   1.000
_cell.angle_alpha   90.00
_cell.angle_beta   90.00
_cell.angle_gamma   90.00
#
_symmetry.space_group_name_H-M   'P 1'
#
loop_
_entity.id
_entity.type
_entity.pdbx_description
1 polymer ?
#
loop_
_entity_poly.entity_id
_entity_poly.type
_entity_poly.pdbx_seq_one_letter_code
_entity_poly.pdbx_strand_id
1 'polypeptide(L)'
;MSKILVIAEHLDGKLNPSTARAVSAAAAVKPEAVDVLVLADNAAAIAAEAARIGGVSRVLTVERAENAHPLAAVLAPQIAKAAAGYSHVFAPSTTFGKDVTPRVAALLGVAQVSDVMSVEGPYSFKRPIYAGNAIVTVEAEPSHTVVATVRTASWPVAAGGTNSAPVESLALDATLPTHTRYVGLQSGKSDRPDLQSAGKVVSGGRGVGSKENFDIIFKLADKLGAAVGASRAAVDAGYVPSDLQVGQTGKIIAPELYMAIGISGAIQHLTGIKDAGTIVAINKDAEAPIFEVADFGLRQNMDVELSIVMPCLNEAETIARCIEKAQRFLASNNISGEVVIGDNGSTDGSQDIARSMNARVVDVPVRGYGAAIYGAVMQARGRYCIMGDADDSYDFSQLQAFIERLRGGADLVMGNRFAGGIRPGAMPWKNRYIGNPVLSGLGRLLFKTPIRDFHCGIRGFSSEAFRAMDLHTTGMEFASEMVIKATLLKMRIEEVPTTLDKDGRSRPPHLKPWRDGWRHLRFMLLFSPNWLFLYPGILLILAGALVGSGLMFTPLQVGGVQFSLGTLVYCAMSIAIGFQAIWFALLARAYAVQEGLVPQSWRMKLVEKCFSLENGLLGGLLVCVLGLVLLALGLSKWAEVQFGILDAGRIVRLCIASSLSITLGFQVMLSSLLLSTLRLNMRHLHDMKLD
;
A
#
# COMPACT_ATOMS: atom_id res chain seq x y z
N MET A 1 49.26 -45.66 -5.09
CA MET A 1 48.11 -45.12 -4.34
C MET A 1 48.31 -43.63 -4.16
N SER A 2 47.25 -42.84 -3.95
CA SER A 2 47.36 -41.39 -3.88
C SER A 2 47.92 -40.94 -2.53
N LYS A 3 48.91 -40.05 -2.53
CA LYS A 3 49.41 -39.35 -1.34
C LYS A 3 49.18 -37.85 -1.54
N ILE A 4 48.49 -37.21 -0.60
CA ILE A 4 48.02 -35.84 -0.77
C ILE A 4 48.70 -34.90 0.22
N LEU A 5 49.23 -33.79 -0.29
CA LEU A 5 49.78 -32.70 0.50
C LEU A 5 48.77 -31.55 0.56
N VAL A 6 48.25 -31.22 1.74
CA VAL A 6 47.36 -30.08 1.96
C VAL A 6 48.17 -28.90 2.49
N ILE A 7 48.07 -27.74 1.84
CA ILE A 7 48.78 -26.53 2.27
C ILE A 7 47.97 -25.81 3.34
N ALA A 8 48.56 -25.67 4.53
CA ALA A 8 47.95 -24.93 5.63
C ALA A 8 47.94 -23.43 5.33
N GLU A 9 46.75 -22.86 5.25
CA GLU A 9 46.57 -21.41 5.31
C GLU A 9 46.51 -20.98 6.77
N HIS A 10 47.27 -19.94 7.13
CA HIS A 10 47.30 -19.39 8.48
C HIS A 10 47.58 -17.89 8.45
N LEU A 11 47.22 -17.22 9.54
CA LEU A 11 47.51 -15.81 9.78
C LEU A 11 47.72 -15.59 11.28
N ASP A 12 48.73 -14.80 11.65
CA ASP A 12 49.06 -14.46 13.04
C ASP A 12 49.14 -15.68 13.98
N GLY A 13 49.75 -16.77 13.50
CA GLY A 13 49.95 -18.00 14.29
C GLY A 13 48.70 -18.87 14.47
N LYS A 14 47.59 -18.55 13.78
CA LYS A 14 46.33 -19.31 13.83
C LYS A 14 46.00 -19.97 12.50
N LEU A 15 45.58 -21.23 12.54
CA LEU A 15 45.20 -21.95 11.34
C LEU A 15 43.86 -21.45 10.80
N ASN A 16 43.77 -21.22 9.49
CA ASN A 16 42.50 -20.90 8.85
C ASN A 16 41.61 -22.16 8.80
N PRO A 17 40.34 -22.09 9.27
CA PRO A 17 39.41 -23.22 9.23
C PRO A 17 39.18 -23.81 7.83
N SER A 18 39.43 -23.03 6.77
CA SER A 18 39.37 -23.48 5.38
C SER A 18 40.34 -24.62 5.07
N THR A 19 41.45 -24.74 5.82
CA THR A 19 42.39 -25.86 5.71
C THR A 19 41.72 -27.19 6.02
N ALA A 20 40.88 -27.25 7.06
CA ALA A 20 40.16 -28.47 7.41
C ALA A 20 39.15 -28.88 6.33
N ARG A 21 38.61 -27.93 5.56
CA ARG A 21 37.73 -28.21 4.42
C ARG A 21 38.51 -28.78 3.23
N ALA A 22 39.74 -28.30 3.02
CA ALA A 22 40.66 -28.89 2.04
C ALA A 22 41.05 -30.34 2.42
N VAL A 23 41.20 -30.64 3.72
CA VAL A 23 41.40 -32.01 4.21
C VAL A 23 40.18 -32.90 3.91
N SER A 24 38.96 -32.41 4.10
CA SER A 24 37.74 -33.17 3.71
C SER A 24 37.74 -33.54 2.23
N ALA A 25 38.12 -32.61 1.35
CA ALA A 25 38.24 -32.88 -0.07
C ALA A 25 39.35 -33.89 -0.39
N ALA A 26 40.51 -33.77 0.29
CA ALA A 26 41.59 -34.75 0.16
C ALA A 26 41.15 -36.16 0.59
N ALA A 27 40.41 -36.29 1.69
CA ALA A 27 39.89 -37.57 2.16
C ALA A 27 38.91 -38.22 1.16
N ALA A 28 38.14 -37.43 0.41
CA ALA A 28 37.21 -37.93 -0.60
C ALA A 28 37.90 -38.62 -1.80
N VAL A 29 39.17 -38.33 -2.04
CA VAL A 29 40.03 -39.01 -3.03
C VAL A 29 40.37 -40.46 -2.59
N LYS A 30 40.09 -40.81 -1.33
CA LYS A 30 40.47 -42.07 -0.68
C LYS A 30 41.98 -42.33 -0.76
N PRO A 31 42.81 -41.39 -0.27
CA PRO A 31 44.26 -41.50 -0.35
C PRO A 31 44.82 -42.52 0.64
N GLU A 32 46.06 -42.92 0.42
CA GLU A 32 46.86 -43.69 1.38
C GLU A 32 47.21 -42.83 2.60
N ALA A 33 47.54 -41.55 2.38
CA ALA A 33 47.84 -40.59 3.45
C ALA A 33 47.52 -39.14 3.02
N VAL A 34 47.13 -38.33 4.01
CA VAL A 34 46.94 -36.87 3.87
C VAL A 34 47.91 -36.17 4.82
N ASP A 35 48.94 -35.53 4.27
CA ASP A 35 49.91 -34.77 5.05
C ASP A 35 49.59 -33.27 4.93
N VAL A 36 49.71 -32.52 6.02
CA VAL A 36 49.49 -31.06 6.03
C VAL A 36 50.83 -30.34 6.10
N LEU A 37 51.10 -29.41 5.18
CA LEU A 37 52.32 -28.61 5.17
C LEU A 37 52.07 -27.22 5.80
N VAL A 38 52.82 -26.91 6.85
CA VAL A 38 52.84 -25.62 7.54
C VAL A 38 54.16 -24.91 7.22
N LEU A 39 54.10 -23.79 6.49
CA LEU A 39 55.23 -22.90 6.26
C LEU A 39 55.04 -21.64 7.11
N ALA A 40 55.91 -21.42 8.10
CA ALA A 40 55.85 -20.26 8.99
C ALA A 40 57.25 -19.88 9.47
N ASP A 41 57.41 -18.73 10.13
CA ASP A 41 58.61 -18.41 10.92
C ASP A 41 58.58 -19.08 12.30
N ASN A 42 57.38 -19.36 12.82
CA ASN A 42 57.11 -20.18 14.00
C ASN A 42 55.89 -21.08 13.75
N ALA A 43 56.10 -22.38 13.54
CA ALA A 43 55.05 -23.29 13.11
C ALA A 43 54.33 -24.02 14.25
N ALA A 44 54.85 -23.97 15.48
CA ALA A 44 54.43 -24.87 16.56
C ALA A 44 52.92 -24.84 16.86
N ALA A 45 52.34 -23.64 17.04
CA ALA A 45 50.91 -23.50 17.36
C ALA A 45 50.01 -23.93 16.19
N ILE A 46 50.36 -23.51 14.98
CA ILE A 46 49.62 -23.82 13.74
C ILE A 46 49.66 -25.33 13.48
N ALA A 47 50.82 -25.96 13.66
CA ALA A 47 51.00 -27.39 13.49
C ALA A 47 50.19 -28.19 14.51
N ALA A 48 50.11 -27.73 15.77
CA ALA A 48 49.28 -28.36 16.80
C ALA A 48 47.77 -28.25 16.52
N GLU A 49 47.32 -27.18 15.86
CA GLU A 49 45.95 -27.07 15.36
C GLU A 49 45.71 -28.00 14.17
N ALA A 50 46.61 -28.01 13.19
CA ALA A 50 46.51 -28.87 12.01
C ALA A 50 46.52 -30.37 12.36
N ALA A 51 47.34 -30.77 13.34
CA ALA A 51 47.47 -32.16 13.77
C ALA A 51 46.19 -32.71 14.42
N ARG A 52 45.29 -31.84 14.87
CA ARG A 52 43.99 -32.22 15.46
C ARG A 52 42.88 -32.36 14.42
N ILE A 53 43.15 -32.11 13.14
CA ILE A 53 42.16 -32.28 12.07
C ILE A 53 42.02 -33.77 11.76
N GLY A 54 40.80 -34.30 11.81
CA GLY A 54 40.50 -35.68 11.48
C GLY A 54 40.84 -35.99 10.02
N GLY A 55 41.50 -37.13 9.79
CA GLY A 55 41.97 -37.57 8.48
C GLY A 55 43.40 -37.14 8.13
N VAL A 56 44.04 -36.29 8.93
CA VAL A 56 45.47 -35.94 8.76
C VAL A 56 46.35 -37.07 9.26
N SER A 57 47.27 -37.53 8.42
CA SER A 57 48.25 -38.58 8.72
C SER A 57 49.51 -38.03 9.39
N ARG A 58 49.95 -36.83 8.98
CA ARG A 58 51.12 -36.14 9.52
C ARG A 58 51.06 -34.64 9.23
N VAL A 59 51.69 -33.84 10.09
CA VAL A 59 51.95 -32.43 9.82
C VAL A 59 53.44 -32.22 9.57
N LEU A 60 53.78 -31.60 8.45
CA LEU A 60 55.14 -31.23 8.06
C LEU A 60 55.33 -29.73 8.30
N THR A 61 56.39 -29.35 9.02
CA THR A 61 56.71 -27.95 9.30
C THR A 61 57.96 -27.50 8.55
N VAL A 62 57.91 -26.30 7.97
CA VAL A 62 59.05 -25.63 7.34
C VAL A 62 59.21 -24.27 7.98
N GLU A 63 60.11 -24.20 8.95
CA GLU A 63 60.38 -22.97 9.71
C GLU A 63 61.48 -22.14 9.04
N ARG A 64 61.10 -20.97 8.50
CA ARG A 64 62.02 -20.01 7.89
C ARG A 64 61.55 -18.58 8.18
N ALA A 65 62.46 -17.66 8.44
CA ALA A 65 62.12 -16.25 8.71
C ALA A 65 61.36 -15.59 7.54
N GLU A 66 61.65 -16.03 6.31
CA GLU A 66 60.99 -15.56 5.09
C GLU A 66 59.51 -15.98 5.01
N ASN A 67 59.10 -16.98 5.80
CA ASN A 67 57.72 -17.47 5.86
C ASN A 67 56.85 -16.71 6.89
N ALA A 68 57.38 -15.66 7.54
CA ALA A 68 56.63 -14.83 8.49
C ALA A 68 55.35 -14.21 7.88
N HIS A 69 55.36 -13.96 6.57
CA HIS A 69 54.20 -13.48 5.83
C HIS A 69 53.90 -14.40 4.65
N PRO A 70 52.61 -14.66 4.33
CA PRO A 70 52.21 -15.64 3.33
C PRO A 70 52.36 -15.10 1.89
N LEU A 71 53.58 -14.70 1.50
CA LEU A 71 53.88 -14.24 0.15
C LEU A 71 53.96 -15.43 -0.80
N ALA A 72 53.06 -15.50 -1.78
CA ALA A 72 53.06 -16.60 -2.76
C ALA A 72 54.39 -16.76 -3.52
N ALA A 73 55.13 -15.67 -3.75
CA ALA A 73 56.46 -15.71 -4.37
C ALA A 73 57.50 -16.48 -3.53
N VAL A 74 57.36 -16.43 -2.20
CA VAL A 74 58.26 -17.10 -1.24
C VAL A 74 57.80 -18.52 -0.96
N LEU A 75 56.49 -18.73 -0.81
CA LEU A 75 55.92 -20.04 -0.46
C LEU A 75 55.91 -21.02 -1.62
N ALA A 76 55.60 -20.58 -2.84
CA ALA A 76 55.41 -21.50 -3.97
C ALA A 76 56.65 -22.36 -4.31
N PRO A 77 57.89 -21.84 -4.34
CA PRO A 77 59.10 -22.66 -4.54
C PRO A 77 59.30 -23.73 -3.48
N GLN A 78 58.95 -23.43 -2.22
CA GLN A 78 59.06 -24.38 -1.13
C GLN A 78 57.99 -25.46 -1.25
N ILE A 79 56.74 -25.09 -1.53
CA ILE A 79 55.64 -26.03 -1.75
C ILE A 79 55.94 -26.95 -2.94
N ALA A 80 56.48 -26.42 -4.04
CA ALA A 80 56.86 -27.21 -5.21
C ALA A 80 57.94 -28.26 -4.87
N LYS A 81 58.93 -27.92 -4.03
CA LYS A 81 59.91 -28.90 -3.55
C LYS A 81 59.30 -29.92 -2.59
N ALA A 82 58.43 -29.49 -1.69
CA ALA A 82 57.73 -30.36 -0.75
C ALA A 82 56.76 -31.35 -1.44
N ALA A 83 56.26 -31.00 -2.63
CA ALA A 83 55.37 -31.84 -3.42
C ALA A 83 56.06 -33.12 -3.96
N ALA A 84 57.39 -33.21 -3.90
CA ALA A 84 58.12 -34.41 -4.31
C ALA A 84 57.62 -35.65 -3.54
N GLY A 85 57.18 -36.68 -4.27
CA GLY A 85 56.62 -37.91 -3.69
C GLY A 85 55.12 -37.83 -3.33
N TYR A 86 54.44 -36.73 -3.66
CA TYR A 86 52.98 -36.60 -3.56
C TYR A 86 52.32 -36.66 -4.94
N SER A 87 51.17 -37.31 -5.02
CA SER A 87 50.35 -37.30 -6.25
C SER A 87 49.44 -36.09 -6.34
N HIS A 88 49.13 -35.43 -5.21
CA HIS A 88 48.25 -34.26 -5.16
C HIS A 88 48.77 -33.18 -4.22
N VAL A 89 48.55 -31.92 -4.57
CA VAL A 89 48.79 -30.73 -3.74
C VAL A 89 47.51 -29.89 -3.71
N PHE A 90 46.84 -29.86 -2.56
CA PHE A 90 45.56 -29.14 -2.37
C PHE A 90 45.75 -27.92 -1.46
N ALA A 91 45.09 -26.82 -1.80
CA ALA A 91 44.98 -25.65 -0.93
C ALA A 91 43.53 -25.14 -0.90
N PRO A 92 43.08 -24.49 0.18
CA PRO A 92 41.75 -23.86 0.18
C PRO A 92 41.65 -22.76 -0.91
N SER A 93 40.51 -22.66 -1.61
CA SER A 93 40.25 -21.69 -2.70
C SER A 93 39.96 -20.27 -2.18
N THR A 94 40.66 -19.86 -1.12
CA THR A 94 40.70 -18.50 -0.56
C THR A 94 41.61 -17.61 -1.41
N THR A 95 41.75 -16.34 -1.04
CA THR A 95 42.71 -15.43 -1.67
C THR A 95 44.14 -16.00 -1.62
N PHE A 96 44.49 -16.67 -0.51
CA PHE A 96 45.77 -17.35 -0.34
C PHE A 96 45.97 -18.46 -1.38
N GLY A 97 45.07 -19.45 -1.44
CA GLY A 97 45.21 -20.57 -2.35
C GLY A 97 45.18 -20.18 -3.83
N LYS A 98 44.34 -19.19 -4.18
CA LYS A 98 44.23 -18.63 -5.54
C LYS A 98 45.49 -17.89 -5.99
N ASP A 99 46.28 -17.34 -5.06
CA ASP A 99 47.57 -16.70 -5.38
C ASP A 99 48.73 -17.70 -5.43
N VAL A 100 48.79 -18.65 -4.47
CA VAL A 100 49.94 -19.55 -4.34
C VAL A 100 49.91 -20.74 -5.31
N THR A 101 48.77 -21.40 -5.48
CA THR A 101 48.71 -22.67 -6.24
C THR A 101 48.98 -22.55 -7.73
N PRO A 102 48.58 -21.48 -8.46
CA PRO A 102 48.95 -21.35 -9.88
C PRO A 102 50.47 -21.27 -10.07
N ARG A 103 51.18 -20.66 -9.11
CA ARG A 103 52.65 -20.58 -9.13
C ARG A 103 53.28 -21.94 -8.84
N VAL A 104 52.72 -22.71 -7.90
CA VAL A 104 53.16 -24.09 -7.61
C VAL A 104 52.98 -24.97 -8.84
N ALA A 105 51.82 -24.91 -9.50
CA ALA A 105 51.54 -25.68 -10.71
C ALA A 105 52.53 -25.32 -11.84
N ALA A 106 52.80 -24.02 -12.04
CA ALA A 106 53.77 -23.57 -13.02
C ALA A 106 55.20 -24.07 -12.73
N LEU A 107 55.64 -24.05 -11.46
CA LEU A 107 56.96 -24.56 -11.06
C LEU A 107 57.11 -26.07 -11.25
N LEU A 108 56.01 -26.82 -11.10
CA LEU A 108 55.96 -28.27 -11.34
C LEU A 108 55.74 -28.62 -12.81
N GLY A 109 55.44 -27.65 -13.67
CA GLY A 109 55.16 -27.88 -15.09
C GLY A 109 53.82 -28.58 -15.36
N VAL A 110 52.83 -28.41 -14.48
CA VAL A 110 51.52 -29.09 -14.54
C VAL A 110 50.35 -28.10 -14.62
N ALA A 111 49.19 -28.58 -15.06
CA ALA A 111 47.96 -27.81 -15.03
C ALA A 111 47.39 -27.69 -13.61
N GLN A 112 46.74 -26.56 -13.31
CA GLN A 112 46.07 -26.33 -12.04
C GLN A 112 44.56 -26.56 -12.16
N VAL A 113 43.98 -27.33 -11.23
CA VAL A 113 42.53 -27.56 -11.14
C VAL A 113 41.94 -26.61 -10.10
N SER A 114 41.43 -25.46 -10.53
CA SER A 114 40.85 -24.49 -9.58
C SER A 114 39.43 -24.84 -9.16
N ASP A 115 39.13 -24.51 -7.91
CA ASP A 115 37.79 -24.47 -7.31
C ASP A 115 37.05 -25.81 -7.32
N VAL A 116 37.77 -26.88 -6.96
CA VAL A 116 37.24 -28.25 -6.84
C VAL A 116 36.07 -28.28 -5.88
N MET A 117 34.90 -28.63 -6.40
CA MET A 117 33.64 -28.70 -5.65
C MET A 117 33.22 -30.14 -5.31
N SER A 118 33.62 -31.11 -6.13
CA SER A 118 33.44 -32.54 -5.85
C SER A 118 34.60 -33.36 -6.40
N VAL A 119 34.82 -34.53 -5.79
CA VAL A 119 35.75 -35.56 -6.26
C VAL A 119 34.91 -36.71 -6.81
N GLU A 120 35.04 -37.00 -8.10
CA GLU A 120 34.34 -38.10 -8.78
C GLU A 120 35.21 -39.35 -8.90
N GLY A 121 36.53 -39.16 -8.86
CA GLY A 121 37.52 -40.23 -8.82
C GLY A 121 38.90 -39.68 -8.45
N PRO A 122 39.94 -40.53 -8.41
CA PRO A 122 41.28 -40.12 -7.97
C PRO A 122 41.90 -38.99 -8.78
N TYR A 123 41.52 -38.83 -10.05
CA TYR A 123 41.99 -37.79 -10.96
C TYR A 123 40.84 -37.06 -11.67
N SER A 124 39.60 -37.23 -11.21
CA SER A 124 38.40 -36.65 -11.83
C SER A 124 37.65 -35.76 -10.84
N PHE A 125 37.48 -34.49 -11.18
CA PHE A 125 36.96 -33.46 -10.28
C PHE A 125 35.86 -32.65 -10.94
N LYS A 126 34.82 -32.25 -10.21
CA LYS A 126 33.90 -31.22 -10.71
C LYS A 126 34.28 -29.85 -10.18
N ARG A 127 34.06 -28.83 -11.00
CA ARG A 127 34.19 -27.43 -10.62
C ARG A 127 33.11 -26.57 -11.29
N PRO A 128 32.71 -25.45 -10.66
CA PRO A 128 31.80 -24.51 -11.27
C PRO A 128 32.53 -23.62 -12.29
N ILE A 129 31.82 -23.28 -13.37
CA ILE A 129 32.19 -22.23 -14.33
C ILE A 129 30.97 -21.33 -14.59
N TYR A 130 31.16 -20.22 -15.29
CA TYR A 130 30.09 -19.24 -15.57
C TYR A 130 29.29 -18.84 -14.32
N ALA A 131 29.99 -18.43 -13.25
CA ALA A 131 29.39 -18.09 -11.96
C ALA A 131 28.54 -19.23 -11.35
N GLY A 132 28.88 -20.47 -11.64
CA GLY A 132 28.20 -21.67 -11.15
C GLY A 132 27.00 -22.10 -11.98
N ASN A 133 26.69 -21.46 -13.11
CA ASN A 133 25.58 -21.86 -13.99
C ASN A 133 25.87 -23.14 -14.78
N ALA A 134 27.14 -23.50 -14.92
CA ALA A 134 27.54 -24.80 -15.43
C ALA A 134 28.58 -25.44 -14.50
N ILE A 135 28.50 -26.77 -14.41
CA ILE A 135 29.47 -27.59 -13.70
C ILE A 135 30.19 -28.42 -14.74
N VAL A 136 31.51 -28.39 -14.73
CA VAL A 136 32.34 -29.20 -15.63
C VAL A 136 33.10 -30.24 -14.84
N THR A 137 33.22 -31.43 -15.43
CA THR A 137 34.14 -32.47 -14.98
C THR A 137 35.50 -32.23 -15.63
N VAL A 138 36.55 -32.22 -14.81
CA VAL A 138 37.94 -32.03 -15.22
C VAL A 138 38.69 -33.32 -14.93
N GLU A 139 39.27 -33.91 -15.96
CA GLU A 139 40.16 -35.07 -15.86
C GLU A 139 41.61 -34.59 -15.80
N ALA A 140 42.30 -34.89 -14.70
CA ALA A 140 43.71 -34.60 -14.52
C ALA A 140 44.56 -35.79 -15.01
N GLU A 141 45.77 -35.51 -15.49
CA GLU A 141 46.65 -36.55 -16.02
C GLU A 141 47.30 -37.36 -14.89
N PRO A 142 47.10 -38.69 -14.80
CA PRO A 142 47.61 -39.50 -13.68
C PRO A 142 49.14 -39.59 -13.59
N SER A 143 49.86 -39.25 -14.67
CA SER A 143 51.33 -39.21 -14.74
C SER A 143 51.92 -37.97 -14.04
N HIS A 144 51.10 -36.98 -13.72
CA HIS A 144 51.52 -35.70 -13.16
C HIS A 144 50.94 -35.47 -11.76
N THR A 145 51.63 -34.66 -10.95
CA THR A 145 51.08 -34.21 -9.67
C THR A 145 49.89 -33.28 -9.91
N VAL A 146 48.75 -33.58 -9.30
CA VAL A 146 47.55 -32.75 -9.39
C VAL A 146 47.66 -31.58 -8.42
N VAL A 147 47.72 -30.36 -8.93
CA VAL A 147 47.68 -29.14 -8.09
C VAL A 147 46.29 -28.54 -8.16
N ALA A 148 45.62 -28.39 -7.02
CA ALA A 148 44.23 -27.93 -6.99
C ALA A 148 43.93 -26.92 -5.89
N THR A 149 42.96 -26.03 -6.14
CA THR A 149 42.30 -25.29 -5.07
C THR A 149 40.95 -25.92 -4.75
N VAL A 150 40.64 -26.04 -3.47
CA VAL A 150 39.41 -26.67 -2.96
C VAL A 150 38.39 -25.60 -2.62
N ARG A 151 37.20 -25.69 -3.22
CA ARG A 151 36.10 -24.74 -2.99
C ARG A 151 35.57 -24.89 -1.57
N THR A 152 35.95 -23.99 -0.67
CA THR A 152 35.64 -24.08 0.77
C THR A 152 34.14 -24.23 1.04
N ALA A 153 33.31 -23.56 0.25
CA ALA A 153 31.85 -23.63 0.32
C ALA A 153 31.26 -25.04 0.09
N SER A 154 31.92 -25.87 -0.72
CA SER A 154 31.38 -27.17 -1.15
C SER A 154 31.80 -28.33 -0.25
N TRP A 155 32.68 -28.09 0.73
CA TRP A 155 33.21 -29.14 1.58
C TRP A 155 32.94 -28.84 3.07
N PRO A 156 32.45 -29.83 3.83
CA PRO A 156 32.28 -29.67 5.27
C PRO A 156 33.64 -29.51 5.95
N VAL A 157 33.66 -28.85 7.12
CA VAL A 157 34.83 -28.84 7.98
C VAL A 157 35.12 -30.28 8.43
N ALA A 158 36.36 -30.75 8.25
CA ALA A 158 36.76 -32.08 8.73
C ALA A 158 36.52 -32.19 10.24
N ALA A 159 36.00 -33.34 10.68
CA ALA A 159 35.75 -33.61 12.09
C ALA A 159 37.05 -33.50 12.91
N GLY A 160 36.93 -33.20 14.21
CA GLY A 160 38.09 -33.26 15.12
C GLY A 160 38.62 -34.70 15.20
N GLY A 161 39.94 -34.86 15.06
CA GLY A 161 40.61 -36.14 15.27
C GLY A 161 40.57 -36.54 16.74
N THR A 162 40.37 -37.83 17.02
CA THR A 162 40.46 -38.38 18.38
C THR A 162 41.89 -38.45 18.90
N ASN A 163 42.88 -38.50 17.98
CA ASN A 163 44.31 -38.47 18.25
C ASN A 163 44.97 -37.36 17.42
N SER A 164 46.06 -36.79 17.94
CA SER A 164 46.88 -35.81 17.23
C SER A 164 47.84 -36.52 16.26
N ALA A 165 47.88 -36.09 15.00
CA ALA A 165 48.86 -36.56 14.04
C ALA A 165 50.31 -36.17 14.46
N PRO A 166 51.33 -36.97 14.10
CA PRO A 166 52.72 -36.61 14.35
C PRO A 166 53.11 -35.33 13.60
N VAL A 167 53.91 -34.48 14.26
CA VAL A 167 54.47 -33.25 13.70
C VAL A 167 55.96 -33.48 13.42
N GLU A 168 56.39 -33.27 12.18
CA GLU A 168 57.77 -33.49 11.72
C GLU A 168 58.34 -32.25 11.05
N SER A 169 59.57 -31.90 11.39
CA SER A 169 60.30 -30.83 10.70
C SER A 169 60.78 -31.32 9.33
N LEU A 170 60.46 -30.58 8.28
CA LEU A 170 60.87 -30.85 6.91
C LEU A 170 61.96 -29.86 6.48
N ALA A 171 63.17 -30.36 6.24
CA ALA A 171 64.25 -29.56 5.68
C ALA A 171 64.06 -29.44 4.16
N LEU A 172 63.83 -28.21 3.68
CA LEU A 172 63.72 -27.89 2.26
C LEU A 172 64.83 -26.91 1.86
N ASP A 173 65.71 -27.36 0.98
CA ASP A 173 66.63 -26.46 0.29
C ASP A 173 65.89 -25.86 -0.91
N ALA A 174 65.15 -24.75 -0.74
CA ALA A 174 64.47 -24.04 -1.82
C ALA A 174 65.07 -22.64 -2.03
N THR A 175 65.41 -22.31 -3.27
CA THR A 175 65.87 -20.97 -3.68
C THR A 175 64.69 -20.00 -3.65
N LEU A 176 64.80 -18.96 -2.82
CA LEU A 176 63.72 -17.99 -2.61
C LEU A 176 63.95 -16.74 -3.48
N PRO A 177 62.93 -16.27 -4.23
CA PRO A 177 63.06 -15.05 -5.02
C PRO A 177 63.14 -13.81 -4.12
N THR A 178 63.95 -12.82 -4.50
CA THR A 178 64.14 -11.56 -3.76
C THR A 178 63.36 -10.37 -4.33
N HIS A 179 62.67 -10.55 -5.47
CA HIS A 179 61.99 -9.48 -6.19
C HIS A 179 60.66 -9.02 -5.55
N THR A 180 60.09 -9.80 -4.62
CA THR A 180 58.86 -9.47 -3.88
C THR A 180 59.15 -9.43 -2.39
N ARG A 181 58.70 -8.38 -1.68
CA ARG A 181 58.85 -8.27 -0.22
C ARG A 181 57.57 -7.74 0.42
N TYR A 182 57.33 -8.13 1.66
CA TYR A 182 56.28 -7.57 2.48
C TYR A 182 56.71 -6.19 3.02
N VAL A 183 55.81 -5.21 2.96
CA VAL A 183 56.04 -3.85 3.50
C VAL A 183 55.11 -3.58 4.69
N GLY A 184 53.84 -4.00 4.58
CA GLY A 184 52.85 -3.86 5.65
C GLY A 184 51.46 -4.32 5.20
N LEU A 185 50.58 -4.56 6.18
CA LEU A 185 49.18 -4.94 6.00
C LEU A 185 48.29 -3.94 6.73
N GLN A 186 47.37 -3.31 6.01
CA GLN A 186 46.31 -2.48 6.61
C GLN A 186 45.03 -3.30 6.63
N SER A 187 44.73 -3.91 7.78
CA SER A 187 43.49 -4.63 8.04
C SER A 187 42.64 -3.85 9.04
N GLY A 188 41.33 -3.77 8.81
CA GLY A 188 40.40 -3.21 9.78
C GLY A 188 40.31 -4.13 11.00
N LYS A 189 40.53 -3.59 12.21
CA LYS A 189 40.25 -4.34 13.44
C LYS A 189 38.74 -4.57 13.53
N SER A 190 38.32 -5.82 13.49
CA SER A 190 36.94 -6.23 13.71
C SER A 190 36.92 -7.34 14.76
N ASP A 191 36.12 -7.16 15.82
CA ASP A 191 35.83 -8.21 16.80
C ASP A 191 34.87 -9.29 16.25
N ARG A 192 34.39 -9.10 15.01
CA ARG A 192 33.42 -9.99 14.34
C ARG A 192 34.12 -11.10 13.57
N PRO A 193 33.47 -12.28 13.41
CA PRO A 193 34.00 -13.37 12.62
C PRO A 193 34.35 -12.95 11.18
N ASP A 194 35.35 -13.60 10.59
CA ASP A 194 35.69 -13.35 9.19
C ASP A 194 34.56 -13.85 8.27
N LEU A 195 34.22 -13.02 7.29
CA LEU A 195 33.10 -13.22 6.39
C LEU A 195 33.22 -14.50 5.53
N GLN A 196 34.43 -14.96 5.16
CA GLN A 196 34.62 -16.19 4.37
C GLN A 196 34.52 -17.48 5.18
N SER A 197 34.69 -17.40 6.50
CA SER A 197 34.71 -18.57 7.39
C SER A 197 33.51 -18.65 8.35
N ALA A 198 32.73 -17.58 8.47
CA ALA A 198 31.60 -17.51 9.39
C ALA A 198 30.45 -18.46 9.03
N GLY A 199 29.92 -19.16 10.04
CA GLY A 199 28.72 -19.98 9.88
C GLY A 199 27.42 -19.18 9.78
N LYS A 200 27.41 -17.92 10.22
CA LYS A 200 26.24 -17.01 10.17
C LYS A 200 26.67 -15.66 9.62
N VAL A 201 25.88 -15.10 8.69
CA VAL A 201 26.15 -13.80 8.07
C VAL A 201 24.89 -12.95 8.04
N VAL A 202 24.99 -11.72 8.54
CA VAL A 202 23.95 -10.69 8.40
C VAL A 202 24.44 -9.65 7.40
N SER A 203 23.71 -9.46 6.32
CA SER A 203 24.16 -8.66 5.18
C SER A 203 23.19 -7.53 4.85
N GLY A 204 23.74 -6.32 4.71
CA GLY A 204 22.97 -5.11 4.38
C GLY A 204 23.12 -4.69 2.91
N GLY A 205 22.03 -4.24 2.30
CA GLY A 205 22.01 -3.69 0.95
C GLY A 205 21.81 -2.19 0.90
N ARG A 206 21.69 -1.65 -0.32
CA ARG A 206 21.35 -0.22 -0.53
C ARG A 206 20.02 0.16 0.13
N GLY A 207 19.09 -0.79 0.28
CA GLY A 207 17.80 -0.58 0.94
C GLY A 207 17.88 -0.20 2.42
N VAL A 208 19.04 -0.35 3.07
CA VAL A 208 19.28 0.14 4.45
C VAL A 208 19.31 1.67 4.52
N GLY A 209 19.62 2.35 3.41
CA GLY A 209 19.40 3.78 3.22
C GLY A 209 20.54 4.72 3.63
N SER A 210 21.38 4.37 4.60
CA SER A 210 22.56 5.19 4.96
C SER A 210 23.63 4.40 5.73
N LYS A 211 24.79 5.03 5.96
CA LYS A 211 25.86 4.53 6.83
C LYS A 211 25.41 4.42 8.29
N GLU A 212 24.65 5.40 8.78
CA GLU A 212 24.13 5.47 10.15
C GLU A 212 23.10 4.35 10.38
N ASN A 213 22.22 4.12 9.43
CA ASN A 213 21.24 3.04 9.52
C ASN A 213 21.89 1.65 9.48
N PHE A 214 23.08 1.52 8.90
CA PHE A 214 23.82 0.27 8.88
C PHE A 214 24.22 -0.22 10.28
N ASP A 215 24.19 0.66 11.30
CA ASP A 215 24.36 0.30 12.71
C ASP A 215 23.41 -0.81 13.18
N ILE A 216 22.18 -0.86 12.64
CA ILE A 216 21.23 -1.94 12.97
C ILE A 216 21.72 -3.32 12.47
N ILE A 217 22.40 -3.35 11.32
CA ILE A 217 22.97 -4.58 10.74
C ILE A 217 24.09 -5.08 11.64
N PHE A 218 24.97 -4.18 12.10
CA PHE A 218 26.05 -4.50 13.03
C PHE A 218 25.50 -5.04 14.36
N LYS A 219 24.53 -4.35 14.97
CA LYS A 219 23.90 -4.79 16.23
C LYS A 219 23.24 -6.16 16.13
N LEU A 220 22.55 -6.43 15.02
CA LEU A 220 21.94 -7.73 14.77
C LEU A 220 23.00 -8.83 14.61
N ALA A 221 24.07 -8.57 13.86
CA ALA A 221 25.17 -9.50 13.70
C ALA A 221 25.84 -9.83 15.04
N ASP A 222 26.10 -8.81 15.87
CA ASP A 222 26.71 -8.97 17.20
C ASP A 222 25.83 -9.83 18.12
N LYS A 223 24.50 -9.65 18.08
CA LYS A 223 23.55 -10.48 18.83
C LYS A 223 23.51 -11.94 18.38
N LEU A 224 23.78 -12.20 17.10
CA LEU A 224 23.76 -13.54 16.53
C LEU A 224 25.14 -14.23 16.54
N GLY A 225 26.20 -13.50 16.92
CA GLY A 225 27.58 -13.95 16.74
C GLY A 225 27.90 -14.21 15.26
N ALA A 226 27.39 -13.35 14.37
CA ALA A 226 27.50 -13.48 12.93
C ALA A 226 28.56 -12.52 12.35
N ALA A 227 29.11 -12.86 11.19
CA ALA A 227 29.85 -11.90 10.38
C ALA A 227 28.90 -10.92 9.69
N VAL A 228 29.45 -9.78 9.28
CA VAL A 228 28.70 -8.75 8.55
C VAL A 228 29.08 -8.78 7.07
N GLY A 229 28.07 -8.82 6.22
CA GLY A 229 28.22 -8.69 4.77
C GLY A 229 27.56 -7.42 4.23
N ALA A 230 27.86 -7.10 2.99
CA ALA A 230 27.18 -6.04 2.27
C ALA A 230 27.10 -6.30 0.77
N SER A 231 26.06 -5.78 0.13
CA SER A 231 26.00 -5.73 -1.33
C SER A 231 26.99 -4.69 -1.89
N ARG A 232 27.48 -4.91 -3.12
CA ARG A 232 28.30 -3.90 -3.83
C ARG A 232 27.64 -2.52 -3.86
N ALA A 233 26.32 -2.45 -4.05
CA ALA A 233 25.60 -1.18 -4.09
C ALA A 233 25.64 -0.41 -2.76
N ALA A 234 25.83 -1.07 -1.62
CA ALA A 234 26.01 -0.42 -0.33
C ALA A 234 27.45 0.07 -0.13
N VAL A 235 28.44 -0.66 -0.65
CA VAL A 235 29.85 -0.27 -0.67
C VAL A 235 30.07 0.94 -1.57
N ASP A 236 29.55 0.90 -2.80
CA ASP A 236 29.64 1.99 -3.77
C ASP A 236 28.94 3.27 -3.24
N ALA A 237 27.92 3.13 -2.40
CA ALA A 237 27.23 4.23 -1.73
C ALA A 237 27.94 4.73 -0.46
N GLY A 238 29.07 4.15 -0.08
CA GLY A 238 29.86 4.55 1.09
C GLY A 238 29.26 4.15 2.44
N TYR A 239 28.31 3.22 2.49
CA TYR A 239 27.71 2.77 3.75
C TYR A 239 28.71 1.97 4.58
N VAL A 240 29.51 1.13 3.91
CA VAL A 240 30.50 0.25 4.52
C VAL A 240 31.70 0.05 3.60
N PRO A 241 32.87 -0.33 4.15
CA PRO A 241 34.07 -0.62 3.36
C PRO A 241 33.93 -1.89 2.48
N SER A 242 34.80 -1.99 1.46
CA SER A 242 34.74 -3.04 0.42
C SER A 242 35.13 -4.44 0.90
N ASP A 243 35.78 -4.54 2.05
CA ASP A 243 36.12 -5.80 2.72
C ASP A 243 34.88 -6.59 3.18
N LEU A 244 33.74 -5.92 3.37
CA LEU A 244 32.46 -6.55 3.70
C LEU A 244 31.66 -6.96 2.44
N GLN A 245 32.15 -6.69 1.24
CA GLN A 245 31.42 -6.96 0.00
C GLN A 245 31.23 -8.46 -0.24
N VAL A 246 29.97 -8.86 -0.43
CA VAL A 246 29.57 -10.20 -0.86
C VAL A 246 29.17 -10.16 -2.34
N GLY A 247 29.61 -11.16 -3.11
CA GLY A 247 29.27 -11.31 -4.53
C GLY A 247 30.46 -11.74 -5.39
N GLN A 248 30.22 -11.84 -6.69
CA GLN A 248 31.19 -12.27 -7.71
C GLN A 248 32.49 -11.46 -7.71
N THR A 249 32.41 -10.16 -7.43
CA THR A 249 33.56 -9.25 -7.35
C THR A 249 34.04 -9.00 -5.92
N GLY A 250 33.35 -9.59 -4.93
CA GLY A 250 33.71 -9.55 -3.51
C GLY A 250 34.05 -10.94 -2.99
N LYS A 251 33.58 -11.25 -1.79
CA LYS A 251 33.74 -12.56 -1.16
C LYS A 251 32.60 -13.50 -1.58
N ILE A 252 32.98 -14.72 -1.98
CA ILE A 252 32.05 -15.84 -2.12
C ILE A 252 32.04 -16.58 -0.79
N ILE A 253 30.85 -16.79 -0.23
CA ILE A 253 30.63 -17.31 1.11
C ILE A 253 29.58 -18.42 1.08
N ALA A 254 29.61 -19.30 2.08
CA ALA A 254 28.64 -20.37 2.25
C ALA A 254 28.33 -20.57 3.74
N PRO A 255 27.68 -19.58 4.37
CA PRO A 255 27.25 -19.72 5.76
C PRO A 255 26.08 -20.69 5.86
N GLU A 256 25.88 -21.27 7.04
CA GLU A 256 24.67 -22.03 7.38
C GLU A 256 23.44 -21.13 7.38
N LEU A 257 23.60 -19.85 7.75
CA LEU A 257 22.54 -18.83 7.72
C LEU A 257 23.02 -17.55 7.05
N TYR A 258 22.29 -17.09 6.03
CA TYR A 258 22.48 -15.79 5.37
C TYR A 258 21.23 -14.92 5.50
N MET A 259 21.36 -13.76 6.15
CA MET A 259 20.27 -12.78 6.24
C MET A 259 20.51 -11.61 5.28
N ALA A 260 19.65 -11.45 4.28
CA ALA A 260 19.71 -10.41 3.26
C ALA A 260 18.72 -9.27 3.57
N ILE A 261 19.22 -8.14 4.08
CA ILE A 261 18.39 -7.01 4.51
C ILE A 261 18.53 -5.85 3.53
N GLY A 262 17.46 -5.52 2.79
CA GLY A 262 17.45 -4.45 1.80
C GLY A 262 18.34 -4.71 0.58
N ILE A 263 18.54 -5.99 0.24
CA ILE A 263 19.32 -6.46 -0.93
C ILE A 263 18.34 -6.90 -2.02
N SER A 264 18.49 -6.40 -3.24
CA SER A 264 17.59 -6.75 -4.35
C SER A 264 17.81 -8.17 -4.89
N GLY A 265 19.02 -8.71 -4.80
CA GLY A 265 19.35 -10.03 -5.36
C GLY A 265 19.87 -9.99 -6.80
N ALA A 266 20.66 -8.98 -7.17
CA ALA A 266 21.34 -8.99 -8.47
C ALA A 266 22.22 -10.25 -8.62
N ILE A 267 22.34 -10.80 -9.84
CA ILE A 267 23.07 -12.06 -10.13
C ILE A 267 24.50 -12.04 -9.57
N GLN A 268 25.17 -10.88 -9.64
CA GLN A 268 26.52 -10.73 -9.10
C GLN A 268 26.56 -10.93 -7.57
N HIS A 269 25.51 -10.52 -6.86
CA HIS A 269 25.37 -10.77 -5.42
C HIS A 269 25.00 -12.24 -5.15
N LEU A 270 24.00 -12.76 -5.86
CA LEU A 270 23.54 -14.15 -5.70
C LEU A 270 24.65 -15.17 -5.92
N THR A 271 25.54 -14.92 -6.89
CA THR A 271 26.74 -15.74 -7.11
C THR A 271 27.59 -15.90 -5.85
N GLY A 272 27.67 -14.85 -5.02
CA GLY A 272 28.46 -14.86 -3.79
C GLY A 272 27.83 -15.65 -2.64
N ILE A 273 26.54 -16.00 -2.73
CA ILE A 273 25.79 -16.70 -1.69
C ILE A 273 25.11 -17.97 -2.20
N LYS A 274 25.51 -18.44 -3.39
CA LYS A 274 24.82 -19.54 -4.09
C LYS A 274 24.78 -20.84 -3.28
N ASP A 275 25.80 -21.07 -2.45
CA ASP A 275 25.92 -22.27 -1.61
C ASP A 275 25.63 -21.97 -0.13
N ALA A 276 24.96 -20.86 0.19
CA ALA A 276 24.48 -20.62 1.55
C ALA A 276 23.40 -21.64 1.91
N GLY A 277 23.35 -22.04 3.18
CA GLY A 277 22.38 -23.00 3.71
C GLY A 277 20.97 -22.43 3.71
N THR A 278 20.61 -21.70 4.76
CA THR A 278 19.32 -21.00 4.87
C THR A 278 19.46 -19.53 4.53
N ILE A 279 18.65 -19.03 3.60
CA ILE A 279 18.60 -17.63 3.18
C ILE A 279 17.30 -16.98 3.71
N VAL A 280 17.46 -15.92 4.51
CA VAL A 280 16.35 -15.08 5.00
C VAL A 280 16.42 -13.73 4.29
N ALA A 281 15.37 -13.33 3.58
CA ALA A 281 15.31 -12.05 2.87
C ALA A 281 14.32 -11.08 3.53
N ILE A 282 14.75 -9.84 3.77
CA ILE A 282 13.91 -8.73 4.24
C ILE A 282 13.96 -7.63 3.19
N ASN A 283 12.86 -7.41 2.47
CA ASN A 283 12.79 -6.39 1.43
C ASN A 283 11.42 -5.70 1.38
N LYS A 284 11.42 -4.41 1.02
CA LYS A 284 10.19 -3.63 0.81
C LYS A 284 9.53 -3.96 -0.52
N ASP A 285 10.34 -4.29 -1.52
CA ASP A 285 9.87 -4.62 -2.87
C ASP A 285 9.55 -6.11 -2.92
N ALA A 286 8.27 -6.46 -3.04
CA ALA A 286 7.79 -7.83 -3.02
C ALA A 286 8.29 -8.67 -4.22
N GLU A 287 8.71 -8.00 -5.30
CA GLU A 287 9.18 -8.61 -6.54
C GLU A 287 10.72 -8.63 -6.62
N ALA A 288 11.42 -8.33 -5.52
CA ALA A 288 12.88 -8.35 -5.50
C ALA A 288 13.43 -9.77 -5.80
N PRO A 289 14.36 -9.93 -6.77
CA PRO A 289 14.92 -11.23 -7.16
C PRO A 289 15.52 -12.06 -6.01
N ILE A 290 15.93 -11.44 -4.90
CA ILE A 290 16.42 -12.15 -3.71
C ILE A 290 15.39 -13.16 -3.17
N PHE A 291 14.09 -12.89 -3.36
CA PHE A 291 13.02 -13.80 -2.91
C PHE A 291 12.94 -15.08 -3.73
N GLU A 292 13.51 -15.13 -4.93
CA GLU A 292 13.56 -16.35 -5.74
C GLU A 292 14.47 -17.42 -5.14
N VAL A 293 15.46 -17.01 -4.33
CA VAL A 293 16.43 -17.90 -3.69
C VAL A 293 16.30 -17.96 -2.17
N ALA A 294 15.38 -17.19 -1.58
CA ALA A 294 15.22 -17.13 -0.12
C ALA A 294 14.31 -18.25 0.39
N ASP A 295 14.74 -18.93 1.45
CA ASP A 295 13.90 -19.91 2.18
C ASP A 295 12.81 -19.21 3.01
N PHE A 296 13.13 -18.03 3.55
CA PHE A 296 12.20 -17.20 4.32
C PHE A 296 12.19 -15.76 3.81
N GLY A 297 11.01 -15.21 3.51
CA GLY A 297 10.84 -13.84 3.05
C GLY A 297 9.96 -13.01 3.99
N LEU A 298 10.49 -11.89 4.49
CA LEU A 298 9.74 -10.87 5.23
C LEU A 298 9.53 -9.65 4.32
N ARG A 299 8.28 -9.43 3.92
CA ARG A 299 7.87 -8.29 3.08
C ARG A 299 7.46 -7.11 3.96
N GLN A 300 7.93 -5.91 3.63
CA GLN A 300 7.56 -4.70 4.39
C GLN A 300 6.15 -4.16 4.06
N ASN A 301 5.39 -4.81 3.18
CA ASN A 301 3.95 -4.55 3.03
C ASN A 301 3.18 -5.57 3.86
N MET A 302 2.85 -5.19 5.09
CA MET A 302 1.65 -5.70 5.72
C MET A 302 0.48 -5.12 4.92
N ASP A 303 -0.38 -5.96 4.33
CA ASP A 303 -1.67 -5.47 3.84
C ASP A 303 -2.31 -4.68 4.98
N VAL A 304 -2.49 -3.37 4.76
CA VAL A 304 -3.11 -2.51 5.75
C VAL A 304 -4.58 -2.91 5.77
N GLU A 305 -5.01 -3.53 6.84
CA GLU A 305 -6.39 -3.95 7.00
C GLU A 305 -7.28 -2.73 7.27
N LEU A 306 -6.85 -1.85 8.17
CA LEU A 306 -7.63 -0.71 8.64
C LEU A 306 -6.84 0.60 8.58
N SER A 307 -7.38 1.59 7.87
CA SER A 307 -6.96 2.98 8.01
C SER A 307 -7.94 3.72 8.93
N ILE A 308 -7.44 4.28 10.03
CA ILE A 308 -8.20 5.19 10.89
C ILE A 308 -7.98 6.60 10.38
N VAL A 309 -9.03 7.24 9.87
CA VAL A 309 -8.96 8.51 9.14
C VAL A 309 -9.52 9.64 9.99
N MET A 310 -8.80 10.75 10.11
CA MET A 310 -9.26 11.91 10.87
C MET A 310 -9.12 13.18 10.02
N PRO A 311 -10.19 13.95 9.77
CA PRO A 311 -10.06 15.30 9.24
C PRO A 311 -9.48 16.21 10.32
N CYS A 312 -8.56 17.09 9.93
CA CYS A 312 -7.90 18.02 10.83
C CYS A 312 -7.98 19.45 10.30
N LEU A 313 -8.39 20.38 11.18
CA LEU A 313 -8.29 21.81 10.96
C LEU A 313 -8.06 22.52 12.31
N ASN A 314 -6.81 22.85 12.58
CA ASN A 314 -6.34 23.46 13.82
C ASN A 314 -6.71 22.66 15.09
N GLU A 315 -6.44 21.37 15.15
CA GLU A 315 -6.78 20.49 16.29
C GLU A 315 -5.58 20.15 17.19
N ALA A 316 -4.63 21.08 17.38
CA ALA A 316 -3.40 20.81 18.13
C ALA A 316 -3.65 20.37 19.59
N GLU A 317 -4.74 20.80 20.22
CA GLU A 317 -5.11 20.44 21.59
C GLU A 317 -5.53 18.97 21.75
N THR A 318 -6.08 18.35 20.70
CA THR A 318 -6.80 17.07 20.79
C THR A 318 -6.23 15.99 19.88
N ILE A 319 -5.57 16.35 18.77
CA ILE A 319 -5.11 15.40 17.75
C ILE A 319 -4.16 14.35 18.32
N ALA A 320 -3.27 14.73 19.24
CA ALA A 320 -2.32 13.81 19.86
C ALA A 320 -3.04 12.68 20.61
N ARG A 321 -4.06 13.01 21.40
CA ARG A 321 -4.86 12.05 22.16
C ARG A 321 -5.67 11.14 21.24
N CYS A 322 -6.19 11.68 20.13
CA CYS A 322 -6.91 10.89 19.14
C CYS A 322 -5.99 9.86 18.45
N ILE A 323 -4.80 10.30 18.02
CA ILE A 323 -3.80 9.42 17.39
C ILE A 323 -3.36 8.32 18.36
N GLU A 324 -3.08 8.68 19.62
CA GLU A 324 -2.68 7.70 20.65
C GLU A 324 -3.77 6.63 20.86
N LYS A 325 -5.04 7.04 20.98
CA LYS A 325 -6.17 6.10 21.11
C LYS A 325 -6.27 5.16 19.90
N ALA A 326 -6.15 5.70 18.69
CA ALA A 326 -6.21 4.93 17.45
C ALA A 326 -5.05 3.93 17.32
N GLN A 327 -3.82 4.36 17.59
CA GLN A 327 -2.63 3.49 17.55
C GLN A 327 -2.70 2.40 18.62
N ARG A 328 -3.15 2.75 19.84
CA ARG A 328 -3.36 1.77 20.92
C ARG A 328 -4.41 0.73 20.52
N PHE A 329 -5.51 1.15 19.90
CA PHE A 329 -6.51 0.21 19.39
C PHE A 329 -5.93 -0.77 18.38
N LEU A 330 -5.17 -0.29 17.39
CA LEU A 330 -4.53 -1.13 16.38
C LEU A 330 -3.56 -2.15 17.03
N ALA A 331 -2.70 -1.67 17.94
CA ALA A 331 -1.73 -2.51 18.63
C ALA A 331 -2.39 -3.56 19.55
N SER A 332 -3.35 -3.14 20.40
CA SER A 332 -4.01 -4.03 21.36
C SER A 332 -4.88 -5.10 20.72
N ASN A 333 -5.37 -4.87 19.50
CA ASN A 333 -6.19 -5.84 18.76
C ASN A 333 -5.42 -6.57 17.65
N ASN A 334 -4.10 -6.39 17.57
CA ASN A 334 -3.23 -6.97 16.55
C ASN A 334 -3.74 -6.73 15.12
N ILE A 335 -4.22 -5.51 14.84
CA ILE A 335 -4.74 -5.10 13.54
C ILE A 335 -3.61 -4.42 12.76
N SER A 336 -3.29 -4.95 11.58
CA SER A 336 -2.45 -4.26 10.60
C SER A 336 -3.14 -2.97 10.17
N GLY A 337 -2.68 -1.82 10.63
CA GLY A 337 -3.38 -0.58 10.36
C GLY A 337 -2.49 0.65 10.34
N GLU A 338 -3.06 1.76 9.88
CA GLU A 338 -2.42 3.06 9.87
C GLU A 338 -3.38 4.15 10.36
N VAL A 339 -2.82 5.26 10.82
CA VAL A 339 -3.57 6.48 11.15
C VAL A 339 -3.30 7.51 10.07
N VAL A 340 -4.35 8.02 9.43
CA VAL A 340 -4.28 8.98 8.32
C VAL A 340 -4.98 10.28 8.72
N ILE A 341 -4.26 11.39 8.64
CA ILE A 341 -4.77 12.71 8.95
C ILE A 341 -4.99 13.48 7.65
N GLY A 342 -6.22 13.87 7.36
CA GLY A 342 -6.55 14.75 6.25
C GLY A 342 -6.51 16.20 6.70
N ASP A 343 -5.46 16.94 6.34
CA ASP A 343 -5.32 18.35 6.69
C ASP A 343 -5.57 19.23 5.48
N ASN A 344 -6.34 20.31 5.62
CA ASN A 344 -6.62 21.24 4.53
C ASN A 344 -6.37 22.71 4.92
N GLY A 345 -5.34 22.94 5.73
CA GLY A 345 -4.84 24.27 6.05
C GLY A 345 -4.82 24.59 7.55
N SER A 346 -4.38 23.65 8.38
CA SER A 346 -4.05 23.95 9.78
C SER A 346 -2.85 24.90 9.87
N THR A 347 -2.86 25.74 10.90
CA THR A 347 -1.89 26.83 11.15
C THR A 347 -1.37 26.82 12.59
N ASP A 348 -1.83 25.89 13.42
CA ASP A 348 -1.55 25.81 14.86
C ASP A 348 -0.52 24.72 15.23
N GLY A 349 0.15 24.11 14.24
CA GLY A 349 1.10 23.03 14.43
C GLY A 349 0.51 21.61 14.48
N SER A 350 -0.81 21.44 14.25
CA SER A 350 -1.46 20.12 14.22
C SER A 350 -0.76 19.08 13.33
N GLN A 351 -0.28 19.51 12.16
CA GLN A 351 0.41 18.64 11.21
C GLN A 351 1.71 18.07 11.78
N ASP A 352 2.49 18.90 12.46
CA ASP A 352 3.79 18.51 13.02
C ASP A 352 3.61 17.58 14.20
N ILE A 353 2.59 17.82 15.03
CA ILE A 353 2.18 16.90 16.10
C ILE A 353 1.85 15.53 15.49
N ALA A 354 1.00 15.48 14.46
CA ALA A 354 0.63 14.24 13.81
C ALA A 354 1.83 13.48 13.23
N ARG A 355 2.73 14.17 12.51
CA ARG A 355 3.97 13.57 11.96
C ARG A 355 4.88 13.04 13.06
N SER A 356 5.04 13.78 14.15
CA SER A 356 5.88 13.37 15.29
C SER A 356 5.39 12.09 15.96
N MET A 357 4.09 11.81 15.88
CA MET A 357 3.45 10.61 16.40
C MET A 357 3.36 9.48 15.37
N ASN A 358 4.09 9.58 14.26
CA ASN A 358 4.11 8.59 13.19
C ASN A 358 2.72 8.35 12.55
N ALA A 359 1.83 9.35 12.58
CA ALA A 359 0.62 9.35 11.78
C ALA A 359 0.91 9.93 10.39
N ARG A 360 0.23 9.41 9.37
CA ARG A 360 0.44 9.85 7.98
C ARG A 360 -0.43 11.07 7.69
N VAL A 361 0.21 12.21 7.48
CA VAL A 361 -0.50 13.46 7.13
C VAL A 361 -0.65 13.57 5.62
N VAL A 362 -1.88 13.71 5.16
CA VAL A 362 -2.28 13.96 3.78
C VAL A 362 -2.64 15.43 3.65
N ASP A 363 -1.89 16.16 2.83
CA ASP A 363 -2.18 17.54 2.50
C ASP A 363 -3.29 17.60 1.44
N VAL A 364 -4.39 18.26 1.78
CA VAL A 364 -5.59 18.37 0.95
C VAL A 364 -5.76 19.83 0.52
N PRO A 365 -5.55 20.16 -0.77
CA PRO A 365 -5.52 21.55 -1.23
C PRO A 365 -6.90 22.23 -1.20
N VAL A 366 -7.98 21.43 -1.17
CA VAL A 366 -9.36 21.92 -1.17
C VAL A 366 -9.88 22.03 0.25
N ARG A 367 -10.30 23.24 0.63
CA ARG A 367 -10.93 23.48 1.93
C ARG A 367 -12.32 22.85 2.03
N GLY A 368 -12.61 22.31 3.20
CA GLY A 368 -13.92 21.75 3.57
C GLY A 368 -13.82 20.39 4.25
N TYR A 369 -14.78 20.10 5.13
CA TYR A 369 -14.82 18.85 5.90
C TYR A 369 -14.83 17.60 5.01
N GLY A 370 -15.75 17.55 4.03
CA GLY A 370 -15.82 16.47 3.06
C GLY A 370 -14.57 16.35 2.20
N ALA A 371 -13.96 17.47 1.82
CA ALA A 371 -12.73 17.48 1.04
C ALA A 371 -11.55 16.85 1.82
N ALA A 372 -11.38 17.22 3.10
CA ALA A 372 -10.34 16.66 3.97
C ALA A 372 -10.47 15.14 4.10
N ILE A 373 -11.69 14.65 4.36
CA ILE A 373 -11.97 13.21 4.47
C ILE A 373 -11.72 12.52 3.14
N TYR A 374 -12.29 13.04 2.04
CA TYR A 374 -12.15 12.43 0.72
C TYR A 374 -10.68 12.30 0.31
N GLY A 375 -9.90 13.37 0.46
CA GLY A 375 -8.46 13.36 0.16
C GLY A 375 -7.68 12.36 1.00
N ALA A 376 -7.97 12.28 2.30
CA ALA A 376 -7.33 11.32 3.20
C ALA A 376 -7.69 9.87 2.87
N VAL A 377 -8.98 9.58 2.64
CA VAL A 377 -9.46 8.23 2.30
C VAL A 377 -8.95 7.78 0.94
N MET A 378 -8.91 8.65 -0.07
CA MET A 378 -8.38 8.29 -1.39
C MET A 378 -6.90 7.89 -1.37
N GLN A 379 -6.13 8.41 -0.40
CA GLN A 379 -4.73 8.02 -0.21
C GLN A 379 -4.57 6.89 0.82
N ALA A 380 -5.61 6.54 1.58
CA ALA A 380 -5.58 5.48 2.59
C ALA A 380 -5.24 4.11 1.96
N ARG A 381 -4.43 3.31 2.67
CA ARG A 381 -3.98 1.98 2.21
C ARG A 381 -4.87 0.87 2.74
N GLY A 382 -5.69 1.17 3.74
CA GLY A 382 -6.59 0.22 4.40
C GLY A 382 -7.58 -0.42 3.43
N ARG A 383 -7.81 -1.73 3.57
CA ARG A 383 -8.98 -2.40 2.98
C ARG A 383 -10.28 -1.79 3.52
N TYR A 384 -10.27 -1.48 4.81
CA TYR A 384 -11.33 -0.78 5.51
C TYR A 384 -10.83 0.59 5.98
N CYS A 385 -11.75 1.54 6.05
CA CYS A 385 -11.51 2.85 6.63
C CYS A 385 -12.53 3.09 7.73
N ILE A 386 -12.07 3.59 8.88
CA ILE A 386 -12.96 4.14 9.91
C ILE A 386 -12.57 5.60 10.10
N MET A 387 -13.51 6.50 9.81
CA MET A 387 -13.32 7.93 9.99
C MET A 387 -13.98 8.44 11.27
N GLY A 388 -13.40 9.48 11.87
CA GLY A 388 -13.99 10.22 12.99
C GLY A 388 -13.27 11.55 13.21
N ASP A 389 -13.93 12.49 13.89
CA ASP A 389 -13.39 13.84 14.11
C ASP A 389 -12.17 13.84 15.07
N ALA A 390 -11.18 14.69 14.80
CA ALA A 390 -9.95 14.79 15.59
C ALA A 390 -10.08 15.63 16.89
N ASP A 391 -11.30 15.83 17.39
CA ASP A 391 -11.63 16.70 18.53
C ASP A 391 -11.86 15.96 19.85
N ASP A 392 -11.58 14.65 19.86
CA ASP A 392 -11.75 13.73 20.98
C ASP A 392 -13.20 13.53 21.46
N SER A 393 -14.20 13.93 20.66
CA SER A 393 -15.61 13.64 20.94
C SER A 393 -15.97 12.16 20.77
N TYR A 394 -15.14 11.41 20.03
CA TYR A 394 -15.28 9.97 19.80
C TYR A 394 -14.08 9.21 20.38
N ASP A 395 -14.36 8.05 20.98
CA ASP A 395 -13.33 7.18 21.54
C ASP A 395 -12.80 6.18 20.49
N PHE A 396 -11.67 6.52 19.86
CA PHE A 396 -10.97 5.63 18.92
C PHE A 396 -10.40 4.36 19.55
N SER A 397 -10.49 4.17 20.87
CA SER A 397 -10.17 2.88 21.50
C SER A 397 -11.28 1.84 21.36
N GLN A 398 -12.50 2.25 20.97
CA GLN A 398 -13.69 1.40 20.90
C GLN A 398 -14.17 1.14 19.46
N LEU A 399 -13.25 0.80 18.56
CA LEU A 399 -13.57 0.55 17.13
C LEU A 399 -13.88 -0.91 16.81
N GLN A 400 -13.80 -1.81 17.78
CA GLN A 400 -13.93 -3.25 17.57
C GLN A 400 -15.23 -3.65 16.87
N ALA A 401 -16.37 -3.10 17.31
CA ALA A 401 -17.65 -3.38 16.70
C ALA A 401 -17.75 -2.88 15.24
N PHE A 402 -17.08 -1.79 14.89
CA PHE A 402 -17.04 -1.30 13.50
C PHE A 402 -16.28 -2.27 12.60
N ILE A 403 -15.05 -2.65 12.99
CA ILE A 403 -14.22 -3.53 12.17
C ILE A 403 -14.85 -4.93 12.04
N GLU A 404 -15.53 -5.44 13.07
CA GLU A 404 -16.27 -6.70 12.99
C GLU A 404 -17.40 -6.67 11.97
N ARG A 405 -18.21 -5.60 11.92
CA ARG A 405 -19.27 -5.47 10.91
C ARG A 405 -18.70 -5.33 9.50
N LEU A 406 -17.60 -4.59 9.34
CA LEU A 406 -16.91 -4.44 8.05
C LEU A 406 -16.35 -5.78 7.56
N ARG A 407 -15.67 -6.54 8.44
CA ARG A 407 -15.23 -7.92 8.16
C ARG A 407 -16.41 -8.85 7.83
N GLY A 408 -17.56 -8.61 8.46
CA GLY A 408 -18.83 -9.30 8.18
C GLY A 408 -19.48 -8.94 6.83
N GLY A 409 -18.85 -8.08 6.03
CA GLY A 409 -19.29 -7.69 4.69
C GLY A 409 -20.22 -6.48 4.65
N ALA A 410 -20.27 -5.67 5.72
CA ALA A 410 -20.94 -4.37 5.65
C ALA A 410 -20.11 -3.41 4.78
N ASP A 411 -20.79 -2.70 3.87
CA ASP A 411 -20.18 -1.68 3.01
C ASP A 411 -20.02 -0.36 3.75
N LEU A 412 -21.00 -0.03 4.60
CA LEU A 412 -21.05 1.17 5.43
C LEU A 412 -21.56 0.81 6.83
N VAL A 413 -20.81 1.20 7.85
CA VAL A 413 -21.13 1.03 9.26
C VAL A 413 -21.23 2.40 9.91
N MET A 414 -22.42 2.74 10.38
CA MET A 414 -22.73 4.03 10.97
C MET A 414 -22.68 3.94 12.50
N GLY A 415 -22.00 4.89 13.15
CA GLY A 415 -22.15 5.04 14.61
C GLY A 415 -23.54 5.55 14.98
N ASN A 416 -24.07 5.10 16.12
CA ASN A 416 -25.38 5.53 16.62
C ASN A 416 -25.28 6.03 18.06
N ARG A 417 -25.32 7.36 18.22
CA ARG A 417 -25.18 8.03 19.52
C ARG A 417 -26.41 7.93 20.39
N PHE A 418 -27.58 7.78 19.77
CA PHE A 418 -28.83 7.59 20.51
C PHE A 418 -28.93 6.19 21.12
N ALA A 419 -28.27 5.19 20.51
CA ALA A 419 -28.16 3.84 21.05
C ALA A 419 -27.00 3.68 22.04
N GLY A 420 -25.83 4.30 21.78
CA GLY A 420 -24.64 4.16 22.62
C GLY A 420 -24.50 5.18 23.75
N GLY A 421 -25.33 6.23 23.76
CA GLY A 421 -25.39 7.23 24.83
C GLY A 421 -24.65 8.54 24.50
N ILE A 422 -25.18 9.63 25.03
CA ILE A 422 -24.62 10.99 24.88
C ILE A 422 -24.31 11.53 26.27
N ARG A 423 -23.03 11.77 26.58
CA ARG A 423 -22.59 12.27 27.89
C ARG A 423 -23.11 13.68 28.19
N PRO A 424 -23.22 14.07 29.47
CA PRO A 424 -23.56 15.45 29.84
C PRO A 424 -22.62 16.47 29.18
N GLY A 425 -23.19 17.49 28.54
CA GLY A 425 -22.42 18.54 27.85
C GLY A 425 -21.88 18.17 26.46
N ALA A 426 -22.02 16.93 26.00
CA ALA A 426 -21.51 16.49 24.70
C ALA A 426 -22.35 16.94 23.49
N MET A 427 -23.64 17.24 23.70
CA MET A 427 -24.53 17.70 22.63
C MET A 427 -25.52 18.75 23.15
N PRO A 428 -25.73 19.87 22.44
CA PRO A 428 -26.78 20.83 22.76
C PRO A 428 -28.17 20.19 22.76
N TRP A 429 -29.03 20.58 23.71
CA TRP A 429 -30.38 20.01 23.87
C TRP A 429 -31.21 20.06 22.58
N LYS A 430 -31.15 21.18 21.86
CA LYS A 430 -31.84 21.39 20.59
C LYS A 430 -31.41 20.38 19.51
N ASN A 431 -30.13 20.05 19.45
CA ASN A 431 -29.60 19.08 18.49
C ASN A 431 -29.99 17.66 18.90
N ARG A 432 -29.97 17.37 20.21
CA ARG A 432 -30.28 16.06 20.78
C ARG A 432 -31.73 15.65 20.61
N TYR A 433 -32.67 16.55 20.88
CA TYR A 433 -34.09 16.20 20.94
C TYR A 433 -34.91 16.64 19.72
N ILE A 434 -34.43 17.63 18.96
CA ILE A 434 -35.18 18.18 17.82
C ILE A 434 -34.37 17.99 16.53
N GLY A 435 -33.21 18.64 16.42
CA GLY A 435 -32.45 18.71 15.17
C GLY A 435 -32.09 17.35 14.58
N ASN A 436 -31.26 16.56 15.28
CA ASN A 436 -30.79 15.29 14.75
C ASN A 436 -31.91 14.24 14.61
N PRO A 437 -32.86 14.08 15.55
CA PRO A 437 -33.97 13.16 15.37
C PRO A 437 -34.89 13.51 14.19
N VAL A 438 -35.22 14.79 13.99
CA VAL A 438 -36.07 15.24 12.88
C VAL A 438 -35.35 15.04 11.55
N LEU A 439 -34.08 15.44 11.44
CA LEU A 439 -33.31 15.28 10.20
C LEU A 439 -33.08 13.80 9.88
N SER A 440 -32.81 12.95 10.87
CA SER A 440 -32.69 11.50 10.67
C SER A 440 -34.03 10.87 10.30
N GLY A 441 -35.14 11.36 10.88
CA GLY A 441 -36.50 10.97 10.48
C GLY A 441 -36.80 11.31 9.02
N LEU A 442 -36.43 12.52 8.59
CA LEU A 442 -36.56 12.95 7.20
C LEU A 442 -35.69 12.10 6.26
N GLY A 443 -34.44 11.82 6.62
CA GLY A 443 -33.57 10.95 5.83
C GLY A 443 -34.19 9.56 5.61
N ARG A 444 -34.78 8.98 6.66
CA ARG A 444 -35.52 7.71 6.57
C ARG A 444 -36.77 7.80 5.70
N LEU A 445 -37.55 8.87 5.81
CA LEU A 445 -38.75 9.08 4.99
C LEU A 445 -38.40 9.26 3.51
N LEU A 446 -37.40 10.09 3.21
CA LEU A 446 -37.03 10.49 1.86
C LEU A 446 -36.28 9.39 1.10
N PHE A 447 -35.42 8.63 1.78
CA PHE A 447 -34.50 7.68 1.14
C PHE A 447 -34.69 6.23 1.57
N LYS A 448 -35.55 5.94 2.55
CA LYS A 448 -35.77 4.60 3.13
C LYS A 448 -34.48 3.97 3.70
N THR A 449 -33.58 4.79 4.21
CA THR A 449 -32.35 4.31 4.87
C THR A 449 -32.68 3.58 6.18
N PRO A 450 -31.93 2.52 6.56
CA PRO A 450 -32.09 1.87 7.87
C PRO A 450 -31.46 2.67 9.02
N ILE A 451 -30.64 3.70 8.73
CA ILE A 451 -29.88 4.46 9.73
C ILE A 451 -30.80 5.35 10.60
N ARG A 452 -30.61 5.28 11.92
CA ARG A 452 -31.35 6.01 12.94
C ARG A 452 -30.61 7.25 13.45
N ASP A 453 -29.28 7.26 13.41
CA ASP A 453 -28.47 8.47 13.66
C ASP A 453 -27.74 8.90 12.39
N PHE A 454 -28.40 9.72 11.57
CA PHE A 454 -27.90 10.13 10.26
C PHE A 454 -26.67 11.06 10.33
N HIS A 455 -26.41 11.63 11.51
CA HIS A 455 -25.44 12.71 11.73
C HIS A 455 -24.31 12.32 12.67
N CYS A 456 -24.07 11.03 12.90
CA CYS A 456 -22.89 10.60 13.62
C CYS A 456 -21.61 10.88 12.78
N GLY A 457 -20.59 11.42 13.43
CA GLY A 457 -19.29 11.73 12.83
C GLY A 457 -18.40 10.51 12.64
N ILE A 458 -18.54 9.48 13.49
CA ILE A 458 -17.77 8.24 13.35
C ILE A 458 -18.46 7.22 12.44
N ARG A 459 -17.73 6.75 11.42
CA ARG A 459 -18.25 5.85 10.38
C ARG A 459 -17.17 4.92 9.87
N GLY A 460 -17.52 3.67 9.64
CA GLY A 460 -16.67 2.67 8.98
C GLY A 460 -17.18 2.36 7.58
N PHE A 461 -16.29 2.08 6.64
CA PHE A 461 -16.66 1.63 5.29
C PHE A 461 -15.52 0.83 4.64
N SER A 462 -15.85 0.01 3.65
CA SER A 462 -14.83 -0.58 2.79
C SER A 462 -14.30 0.47 1.81
N SER A 463 -13.00 0.39 1.49
CA SER A 463 -12.38 1.32 0.54
C SER A 463 -12.95 1.16 -0.88
N GLU A 464 -13.48 -0.02 -1.20
CA GLU A 464 -14.24 -0.27 -2.43
C GLU A 464 -15.59 0.45 -2.42
N ALA A 465 -16.39 0.30 -1.37
CA ALA A 465 -17.69 0.96 -1.25
C ALA A 465 -17.54 2.50 -1.28
N PHE A 466 -16.51 3.04 -0.64
CA PHE A 466 -16.24 4.48 -0.68
C PHE A 466 -15.97 4.99 -2.11
N ARG A 467 -15.16 4.26 -2.89
CA ARG A 467 -14.91 4.60 -4.30
C ARG A 467 -16.17 4.46 -5.16
N ALA A 468 -16.96 3.42 -4.92
CA ALA A 468 -18.22 3.20 -5.63
C ALA A 468 -19.28 4.28 -5.34
N MET A 469 -19.28 4.87 -4.14
CA MET A 469 -20.16 6.00 -3.81
C MET A 469 -19.78 7.30 -4.54
N ASP A 470 -18.53 7.46 -4.96
CA ASP A 470 -18.04 8.63 -5.72
C ASP A 470 -18.54 9.97 -5.13
N LEU A 471 -18.11 10.28 -3.92
CA LEU A 471 -18.63 11.42 -3.14
C LEU A 471 -18.02 12.75 -3.62
N HIS A 472 -18.86 13.75 -3.89
CA HIS A 472 -18.44 15.01 -4.53
C HIS A 472 -18.52 16.25 -3.62
N THR A 473 -19.31 16.20 -2.55
CA THR A 473 -19.52 17.38 -1.71
C THR A 473 -18.31 17.68 -0.82
N THR A 474 -17.87 18.93 -0.82
CA THR A 474 -16.67 19.36 -0.07
C THR A 474 -16.98 19.77 1.37
N GLY A 475 -18.24 20.05 1.69
CA GLY A 475 -18.70 20.59 2.97
C GLY A 475 -19.14 19.55 4.00
N MET A 476 -20.02 19.97 4.91
CA MET A 476 -20.62 19.07 5.90
C MET A 476 -21.63 18.11 5.25
N GLU A 477 -22.23 18.50 4.12
CA GLU A 477 -23.18 17.69 3.32
C GLU A 477 -22.61 16.33 2.93
N PHE A 478 -21.29 16.19 2.89
CA PHE A 478 -20.58 14.94 2.69
C PHE A 478 -21.11 13.82 3.59
N ALA A 479 -21.41 14.17 4.84
CA ALA A 479 -22.03 13.28 5.81
C ALA A 479 -23.39 12.76 5.33
N SER A 480 -24.19 13.59 4.67
CA SER A 480 -25.50 13.18 4.13
C SER A 480 -25.37 12.47 2.79
N GLU A 481 -24.48 12.93 1.91
CA GLU A 481 -24.22 12.32 0.60
C GLU A 481 -23.85 10.85 0.73
N MET A 482 -22.91 10.53 1.64
CA MET A 482 -22.46 9.16 1.89
C MET A 482 -23.63 8.21 2.20
N VAL A 483 -24.50 8.59 3.14
CA VAL A 483 -25.62 7.73 3.53
C VAL A 483 -26.66 7.60 2.41
N ILE A 484 -26.96 8.70 1.72
CA ILE A 484 -27.91 8.71 0.60
C ILE A 484 -27.41 7.83 -0.52
N LYS A 485 -26.15 7.99 -0.95
CA LYS A 485 -25.56 7.21 -2.05
C LYS A 485 -25.43 5.74 -1.68
N ALA A 486 -24.97 5.40 -0.47
CA ALA A 486 -24.96 4.01 -0.02
C ALA A 486 -26.36 3.37 -0.09
N THR A 487 -27.40 4.11 0.31
CA THR A 487 -28.78 3.63 0.26
C THR A 487 -29.29 3.47 -1.18
N LEU A 488 -29.00 4.44 -2.06
CA LEU A 488 -29.39 4.40 -3.47
C LEU A 488 -28.68 3.28 -4.25
N LEU A 489 -27.42 2.99 -3.89
CA LEU A 489 -26.62 1.88 -4.44
C LEU A 489 -26.98 0.52 -3.81
N LYS A 490 -27.93 0.49 -2.86
CA LYS A 490 -28.38 -0.73 -2.15
C LYS A 490 -27.23 -1.47 -1.44
N MET A 491 -26.26 -0.72 -0.95
CA MET A 491 -25.15 -1.24 -0.15
C MET A 491 -25.65 -1.84 1.17
N ARG A 492 -24.87 -2.75 1.76
CA ARG A 492 -25.14 -3.33 3.07
C ARG A 492 -24.74 -2.34 4.16
N ILE A 493 -25.74 -1.66 4.72
CA ILE A 493 -25.57 -0.64 5.76
C ILE A 493 -25.92 -1.21 7.13
N GLU A 494 -25.02 -1.04 8.11
CA GLU A 494 -25.24 -1.46 9.50
C GLU A 494 -25.00 -0.32 10.49
N GLU A 495 -25.51 -0.45 11.72
CA GLU A 495 -25.30 0.51 12.81
C GLU A 495 -24.58 -0.13 14.00
N VAL A 496 -23.71 0.65 14.64
CA VAL A 496 -23.00 0.30 15.87
C VAL A 496 -23.35 1.33 16.96
N PRO A 497 -23.79 0.92 18.16
CA PRO A 497 -23.95 1.85 19.28
C PRO A 497 -22.62 2.57 19.59
N THR A 498 -22.64 3.89 19.66
CA THR A 498 -21.44 4.70 19.88
C THR A 498 -21.69 5.72 20.98
N THR A 499 -20.77 5.90 21.92
CA THR A 499 -20.86 6.97 22.91
C THR A 499 -20.31 8.28 22.34
N LEU A 500 -20.98 9.40 22.63
CA LEU A 500 -20.47 10.75 22.34
C LEU A 500 -20.03 11.43 23.63
N ASP A 501 -18.77 11.83 23.68
CA ASP A 501 -18.15 12.58 24.78
C ASP A 501 -18.12 14.08 24.47
N LYS A 502 -17.88 14.90 25.51
CA LYS A 502 -17.66 16.34 25.34
C LYS A 502 -16.32 16.53 24.62
N ASP A 503 -16.29 17.39 23.61
CA ASP A 503 -15.07 17.66 22.86
C ASP A 503 -13.94 18.16 23.78
N GLY A 504 -12.72 17.81 23.41
CA GLY A 504 -11.53 18.09 24.23
C GLY A 504 -11.01 19.53 24.11
N ARG A 505 -11.68 20.37 23.33
CA ARG A 505 -11.23 21.70 22.93
C ARG A 505 -11.60 22.76 23.97
N SER A 506 -10.71 23.74 24.13
CA SER A 506 -10.98 24.96 24.92
C SER A 506 -11.90 25.95 24.19
N ARG A 507 -11.93 25.90 22.85
CA ARG A 507 -12.68 26.80 21.96
C ARG A 507 -14.02 26.21 21.52
N PRO A 508 -15.02 27.05 21.18
CA PRO A 508 -16.30 26.56 20.69
C PRO A 508 -16.15 25.80 19.36
N PRO A 509 -17.02 24.80 19.09
CA PRO A 509 -16.99 24.04 17.84
C PRO A 509 -17.16 24.94 16.60
N HIS A 510 -16.53 24.56 15.49
CA HIS A 510 -16.68 25.25 14.20
C HIS A 510 -18.09 25.10 13.58
N LEU A 511 -18.93 24.24 14.16
CA LEU A 511 -20.30 23.98 13.71
C LEU A 511 -21.21 25.19 13.96
N LYS A 512 -21.96 25.59 12.93
CA LYS A 512 -23.02 26.62 13.00
C LYS A 512 -24.38 25.95 12.84
N PRO A 513 -25.06 25.56 13.94
CA PRO A 513 -26.17 24.60 13.91
C PRO A 513 -27.31 24.91 12.92
N TRP A 514 -27.73 26.17 12.82
CA TRP A 514 -28.81 26.58 11.92
C TRP A 514 -28.39 26.58 10.45
N ARG A 515 -27.21 27.15 10.17
CA ARG A 515 -26.69 27.23 8.80
C ARG A 515 -26.41 25.83 8.25
N ASP A 516 -25.78 24.99 9.07
CA ASP A 516 -25.36 23.66 8.65
C ASP A 516 -26.57 22.70 8.62
N GLY A 517 -27.50 22.81 9.58
CA GLY A 517 -28.78 22.09 9.55
C GLY A 517 -29.62 22.41 8.30
N TRP A 518 -29.71 23.69 7.92
CA TRP A 518 -30.35 24.09 6.66
C TRP A 518 -29.62 23.53 5.44
N ARG A 519 -28.28 23.51 5.46
CA ARG A 519 -27.46 22.97 4.38
C ARG A 519 -27.74 21.49 4.16
N HIS A 520 -27.84 20.70 5.24
CA HIS A 520 -28.23 19.30 5.20
C HIS A 520 -29.67 19.10 4.71
N LEU A 521 -30.63 19.85 5.25
CA LEU A 521 -32.04 19.74 4.83
C LEU A 521 -32.20 20.08 3.35
N ARG A 522 -31.61 21.20 2.91
CA ARG A 522 -31.59 21.61 1.51
C ARG A 522 -30.97 20.53 0.63
N PHE A 523 -29.84 19.95 1.06
CA PHE A 523 -29.18 18.86 0.34
C PHE A 523 -30.10 17.63 0.21
N MET A 524 -30.71 17.17 1.30
CA MET A 524 -31.65 16.04 1.28
C MET A 524 -32.86 16.29 0.39
N LEU A 525 -33.43 17.50 0.42
CA LEU A 525 -34.57 17.87 -0.42
C LEU A 525 -34.18 17.94 -1.91
N LEU A 526 -33.00 18.48 -2.25
CA LEU A 526 -32.48 18.50 -3.61
C LEU A 526 -32.23 17.09 -4.15
N PHE A 527 -31.80 16.16 -3.29
CA PHE A 527 -31.65 14.74 -3.63
C PHE A 527 -32.97 13.96 -3.62
N SER A 528 -34.08 14.60 -3.23
CA SER A 528 -35.42 14.02 -3.28
C SER A 528 -36.41 14.88 -4.08
N PRO A 529 -36.21 15.05 -5.42
CA PRO A 529 -37.07 15.89 -6.26
C PRO A 529 -38.55 15.50 -6.21
N ASN A 530 -38.85 14.23 -5.91
CA ASN A 530 -40.23 13.77 -5.81
C ASN A 530 -40.98 14.41 -4.64
N TRP A 531 -40.34 14.44 -3.47
CA TRP A 531 -40.93 15.01 -2.28
C TRP A 531 -40.97 16.53 -2.33
N LEU A 532 -39.92 17.14 -2.88
CA LEU A 532 -39.84 18.60 -2.97
C LEU A 532 -40.79 19.18 -4.02
N PHE A 533 -40.92 18.53 -5.18
CA PHE A 533 -41.59 19.12 -6.33
C PHE A 533 -42.73 18.25 -6.90
N LEU A 534 -42.50 16.94 -7.10
CA LEU A 534 -43.46 16.09 -7.82
C LEU A 534 -44.78 15.89 -7.07
N TYR A 535 -44.74 15.43 -5.81
CA TYR A 535 -45.96 15.14 -5.04
C TYR A 535 -46.76 16.41 -4.72
N PRO A 536 -46.15 17.53 -4.26
CA PRO A 536 -46.88 18.78 -4.12
C PRO A 536 -47.46 19.27 -5.46
N GLY A 537 -46.72 19.12 -6.56
CA GLY A 537 -47.17 19.51 -7.90
C GLY A 537 -48.39 18.72 -8.38
N ILE A 538 -48.36 17.39 -8.25
CA ILE A 538 -49.49 16.51 -8.58
C ILE A 538 -50.70 16.86 -7.71
N LEU A 539 -50.52 17.07 -6.41
CA LEU A 539 -51.60 17.45 -5.51
C LEU A 539 -52.28 18.76 -5.94
N LEU A 540 -51.48 19.78 -6.26
CA LEU A 540 -51.99 21.08 -6.73
C LEU A 540 -52.76 20.96 -8.05
N ILE A 541 -52.25 20.18 -9.01
CA ILE A 541 -52.94 19.92 -10.28
C ILE A 541 -54.25 19.19 -10.06
N LEU A 542 -54.25 18.10 -9.26
CA LEU A 542 -55.45 17.31 -9.01
C LEU A 542 -56.51 18.13 -8.28
N ALA A 543 -56.13 18.88 -7.25
CA ALA A 543 -57.05 19.75 -6.53
C ALA A 543 -57.60 20.87 -7.43
N GLY A 544 -56.73 21.52 -8.21
CA GLY A 544 -57.12 22.58 -9.14
C GLY A 544 -58.02 22.08 -10.26
N ALA A 545 -57.74 20.91 -10.84
CA ALA A 545 -58.52 20.32 -11.92
C ALA A 545 -59.88 19.80 -11.42
N LEU A 546 -59.92 19.16 -10.25
CA LEU A 546 -61.15 18.64 -9.65
C LEU A 546 -62.14 19.78 -9.37
N VAL A 547 -61.69 20.83 -8.68
CA VAL A 547 -62.54 21.98 -8.35
C VAL A 547 -62.83 22.83 -9.60
N GLY A 548 -61.80 23.05 -10.43
CA GLY A 548 -61.90 23.90 -11.62
C GLY A 548 -62.83 23.34 -12.69
N SER A 549 -62.84 22.02 -12.92
CA SER A 549 -63.71 21.40 -13.92
C SER A 549 -65.21 21.59 -13.63
N GLY A 550 -65.63 21.49 -12.36
CA GLY A 550 -67.01 21.82 -11.96
C GLY A 550 -67.31 23.31 -12.16
N LEU A 551 -66.39 24.18 -11.76
CA LEU A 551 -66.52 25.63 -11.90
C LEU A 551 -66.45 26.14 -13.34
N MET A 552 -66.05 25.32 -14.33
CA MET A 552 -66.08 25.71 -15.74
C MET A 552 -67.51 25.81 -16.30
N PHE A 553 -68.46 25.04 -15.77
CA PHE A 553 -69.83 24.99 -16.31
C PHE A 553 -70.84 25.74 -15.44
N THR A 554 -70.75 25.63 -14.11
CA THR A 554 -71.68 26.30 -13.17
C THR A 554 -70.97 26.77 -11.90
N PRO A 555 -71.42 27.84 -11.22
CA PRO A 555 -70.95 28.17 -9.88
C PRO A 555 -71.33 27.06 -8.88
N LEU A 556 -70.43 26.75 -7.94
CA LEU A 556 -70.67 25.75 -6.89
C LEU A 556 -71.13 26.44 -5.60
N GLN A 557 -72.20 25.96 -4.98
CA GLN A 557 -72.63 26.41 -3.64
C GLN A 557 -72.31 25.33 -2.60
N VAL A 558 -71.60 25.71 -1.54
CA VAL A 558 -71.31 24.84 -0.40
C VAL A 558 -71.52 25.62 0.89
N GLY A 559 -72.40 25.16 1.77
CA GLY A 559 -72.57 25.73 3.11
C GLY A 559 -72.88 27.23 3.15
N GLY A 560 -73.64 27.74 2.18
CA GLY A 560 -74.00 29.17 2.07
C GLY A 560 -72.97 30.06 1.37
N VAL A 561 -71.82 29.52 0.94
CA VAL A 561 -70.79 30.25 0.18
C VAL A 561 -70.86 29.85 -1.30
N GLN A 562 -70.83 30.84 -2.20
CA GLN A 562 -70.82 30.63 -3.65
C GLN A 562 -69.40 30.76 -4.21
N PHE A 563 -68.87 29.65 -4.73
CA PHE A 563 -67.61 29.62 -5.46
C PHE A 563 -67.88 29.86 -6.95
N SER A 564 -67.21 30.85 -7.53
CA SER A 564 -67.44 31.30 -8.91
C SER A 564 -66.11 31.59 -9.62
N LEU A 565 -66.03 32.69 -10.38
CA LEU A 565 -64.90 33.02 -11.25
C LEU A 565 -63.60 33.24 -10.46
N GLY A 566 -63.67 33.89 -9.28
CA GLY A 566 -62.49 34.11 -8.44
C GLY A 566 -61.82 32.80 -8.06
N THR A 567 -62.62 31.80 -7.65
CA THR A 567 -62.12 30.45 -7.33
C THR A 567 -61.52 29.76 -8.55
N LEU A 568 -62.13 29.92 -9.73
CA LEU A 568 -61.64 29.35 -10.97
C LEU A 568 -60.26 29.89 -11.36
N VAL A 569 -59.99 31.18 -11.11
CA VAL A 569 -58.65 31.78 -11.30
C VAL A 569 -57.62 31.11 -10.38
N TYR A 570 -57.94 30.90 -9.10
CA TYR A 570 -57.05 30.20 -8.17
C TYR A 570 -56.86 28.72 -8.54
N CYS A 571 -57.88 28.06 -9.10
CA CYS A 571 -57.74 26.70 -9.65
C CYS A 571 -56.77 26.67 -10.83
N ALA A 572 -56.89 27.61 -11.79
CA ALA A 572 -55.97 27.72 -12.91
C ALA A 572 -54.53 28.01 -12.44
N MET A 573 -54.36 28.91 -11.47
CA MET A 573 -53.06 29.21 -10.86
C MET A 573 -52.46 27.98 -10.16
N SER A 574 -53.28 27.21 -9.43
CA SER A 574 -52.84 25.97 -8.78
C SER A 574 -52.37 24.92 -9.79
N ILE A 575 -53.08 24.77 -10.92
CA ILE A 575 -52.67 23.90 -12.01
C ILE A 575 -51.33 24.37 -12.60
N ALA A 576 -51.20 25.67 -12.89
CA ALA A 576 -49.96 26.23 -13.47
C ALA A 576 -48.75 26.07 -12.54
N ILE A 577 -48.88 26.38 -11.24
CA ILE A 577 -47.82 26.19 -10.24
C ILE A 577 -47.49 24.70 -10.08
N GLY A 578 -48.51 23.84 -10.01
CA GLY A 578 -48.31 22.41 -9.89
C GLY A 578 -47.60 21.82 -11.10
N PHE A 579 -47.95 22.27 -12.31
CA PHE A 579 -47.29 21.85 -13.55
C PHE A 579 -45.84 22.30 -13.61
N GLN A 580 -45.55 23.54 -13.21
CA GLN A 580 -44.19 24.04 -13.09
C GLN A 580 -43.37 23.23 -12.07
N ALA A 581 -43.97 22.85 -10.93
CA ALA A 581 -43.30 22.00 -9.95
C ALA A 581 -42.95 20.62 -10.54
N ILE A 582 -43.83 19.99 -11.32
CA ILE A 582 -43.51 18.72 -11.99
C ILE A 582 -42.30 18.88 -12.92
N TRP A 583 -42.20 19.97 -13.68
CA TRP A 583 -41.04 20.24 -14.53
C TRP A 583 -39.75 20.43 -13.72
N PHE A 584 -39.80 21.16 -12.60
CA PHE A 584 -38.65 21.26 -11.70
C PHE A 584 -38.23 19.90 -11.13
N ALA A 585 -39.19 19.01 -10.83
CA ALA A 585 -38.88 17.65 -10.39
C ALA A 585 -38.09 16.87 -11.45
N LEU A 586 -38.48 17.00 -12.72
CA LEU A 586 -37.82 16.34 -13.85
C LEU A 586 -36.43 16.94 -14.11
N LEU A 587 -36.32 18.26 -14.16
CA LEU A 587 -35.07 18.98 -14.39
C LEU A 587 -34.04 18.74 -13.28
N ALA A 588 -34.45 18.86 -12.02
CA ALA A 588 -33.57 18.60 -10.87
C ALA A 588 -33.06 17.15 -10.87
N ARG A 589 -33.91 16.20 -11.26
CA ARG A 589 -33.52 14.79 -11.37
C ARG A 589 -32.56 14.55 -12.54
N ALA A 590 -32.79 15.18 -13.69
CA ALA A 590 -31.89 15.09 -14.85
C ALA A 590 -30.50 15.64 -14.52
N TYR A 591 -30.44 16.81 -13.90
CA TYR A 591 -29.20 17.40 -13.39
C TYR A 591 -28.49 16.47 -12.39
N ALA A 592 -29.22 15.92 -11.42
CA ALA A 592 -28.64 15.01 -10.43
C ALA A 592 -28.04 13.74 -11.04
N VAL A 593 -28.58 13.25 -12.16
CA VAL A 593 -28.02 12.08 -12.87
C VAL A 593 -26.81 12.46 -13.71
N GLN A 594 -26.84 13.63 -14.36
CA GLN A 594 -25.69 14.15 -15.12
C GLN A 594 -24.46 14.35 -14.22
N GLU A 595 -24.66 14.89 -13.03
CA GLU A 595 -23.60 15.11 -12.03
C GLU A 595 -23.24 13.86 -11.20
N GLY A 596 -23.72 12.66 -11.59
CA GLY A 596 -23.41 11.41 -10.87
C GLY A 596 -23.93 11.34 -9.43
N LEU A 597 -24.90 12.17 -9.06
CA LEU A 597 -25.45 12.24 -7.71
C LEU A 597 -26.49 11.15 -7.45
N VAL A 598 -27.23 10.73 -8.47
CA VAL A 598 -28.29 9.71 -8.41
C VAL A 598 -28.17 8.75 -9.60
N PRO A 599 -28.30 7.42 -9.39
CA PRO A 599 -28.25 6.47 -10.50
C PRO A 599 -29.44 6.61 -11.46
N GLN A 600 -29.20 6.40 -12.76
CA GLN A 600 -30.25 6.47 -13.79
C GLN A 600 -31.20 5.27 -13.68
N SER A 601 -32.49 5.55 -13.45
CA SER A 601 -33.54 4.52 -13.36
C SER A 601 -34.19 4.22 -14.72
N TRP A 602 -34.74 3.02 -14.89
CA TRP A 602 -35.47 2.63 -16.12
C TRP A 602 -36.68 3.53 -16.41
N ARG A 603 -37.40 3.96 -15.35
CA ARG A 603 -38.54 4.88 -15.49
C ARG A 603 -38.10 6.22 -16.05
N MET A 604 -36.90 6.65 -15.69
CA MET A 604 -36.34 7.90 -16.20
C MET A 604 -35.96 7.78 -17.67
N LYS A 605 -35.34 6.67 -18.08
CA LYS A 605 -35.12 6.36 -19.50
C LYS A 605 -36.41 6.36 -20.33
N LEU A 606 -37.52 5.91 -19.74
CA LEU A 606 -38.83 5.95 -20.39
C LEU A 606 -39.36 7.38 -20.53
N VAL A 607 -39.32 8.18 -19.45
CA VAL A 607 -39.71 9.59 -19.48
C VAL A 607 -38.82 10.39 -20.45
N GLU A 608 -37.52 10.08 -20.51
CA GLU A 608 -36.55 10.65 -21.45
C GLU A 608 -36.94 10.37 -22.91
N LYS A 609 -37.36 9.14 -23.23
CA LYS A 609 -37.83 8.78 -24.57
C LYS A 609 -39.13 9.48 -24.95
N CYS A 610 -40.06 9.65 -24.01
CA CYS A 610 -41.34 10.30 -24.28
C CYS A 610 -41.18 11.82 -24.45
N PHE A 611 -40.32 12.46 -23.66
CA PHE A 611 -40.05 13.90 -23.70
C PHE A 611 -38.74 14.22 -24.42
N SER A 612 -38.69 13.92 -25.73
CA SER A 612 -37.67 14.51 -26.61
C SER A 612 -37.94 16.00 -26.83
N LEU A 613 -36.93 16.74 -27.30
CA LEU A 613 -37.10 18.16 -27.62
C LEU A 613 -38.21 18.35 -28.66
N GLU A 614 -38.22 17.54 -29.70
CA GLU A 614 -39.17 17.58 -30.82
C GLU A 614 -40.59 17.30 -30.34
N ASN A 615 -40.78 16.23 -29.55
CA ASN A 615 -42.09 15.87 -29.00
C ASN A 615 -42.60 16.93 -28.02
N GLY A 616 -41.70 17.53 -27.23
CA GLY A 616 -42.03 18.63 -26.33
C GLY A 616 -42.44 19.90 -27.07
N LEU A 617 -41.71 20.28 -28.12
CA LEU A 617 -42.05 21.43 -28.96
C LEU A 617 -43.38 21.24 -29.69
N LEU A 618 -43.61 20.07 -30.29
CA LEU A 618 -44.87 19.74 -30.95
C LEU A 618 -46.04 19.70 -29.97
N GLY A 619 -45.88 19.02 -28.83
CA GLY A 619 -46.91 18.93 -27.79
C GLY A 619 -47.26 20.30 -27.21
N GLY A 620 -46.25 21.11 -26.87
CA GLY A 620 -46.45 22.46 -26.37
C GLY A 620 -47.12 23.38 -27.40
N LEU A 621 -46.74 23.29 -28.68
CA LEU A 621 -47.36 24.03 -29.77
C LEU A 621 -48.85 23.66 -29.93
N LEU A 622 -49.20 22.38 -29.89
CA LEU A 622 -50.60 21.92 -29.96
C LEU A 622 -51.44 22.49 -28.81
N VAL A 623 -50.91 22.52 -27.59
CA VAL A 623 -51.60 23.10 -26.42
C VAL A 623 -51.73 24.62 -26.55
N CYS A 624 -50.71 25.32 -27.07
CA CYS A 624 -50.79 26.74 -27.39
C CYS A 624 -51.84 27.04 -28.45
N VAL A 625 -51.89 26.26 -29.53
CA VAL A 625 -52.89 26.39 -30.60
C VAL A 625 -54.30 26.20 -30.04
N LEU A 626 -54.51 25.19 -29.18
CA LEU A 626 -55.80 25.01 -28.48
C LEU A 626 -56.17 26.26 -27.67
N GLY A 627 -55.21 26.82 -26.93
CA GLY A 627 -55.41 28.05 -26.17
C GLY A 627 -55.77 29.25 -27.06
N LEU A 628 -55.12 29.40 -28.22
CA LEU A 628 -55.42 30.44 -29.20
C LEU A 628 -56.80 30.26 -29.86
N VAL A 629 -57.20 29.02 -30.12
CA VAL A 629 -58.56 28.69 -30.60
C VAL A 629 -59.60 29.10 -29.55
N LEU A 630 -59.38 28.77 -28.27
CA LEU A 630 -60.26 29.20 -27.18
C LEU A 630 -60.33 30.73 -27.04
N LEU A 631 -59.20 31.42 -27.25
CA LEU A 631 -59.15 32.88 -27.27
C LEU A 631 -59.99 33.44 -28.42
N ALA A 632 -59.80 32.93 -29.64
CA ALA A 632 -60.55 33.34 -30.82
C ALA A 632 -62.06 33.09 -30.67
N LEU A 633 -62.44 31.95 -30.08
CA LEU A 633 -63.84 31.66 -29.72
C LEU A 633 -64.40 32.64 -28.69
N GLY A 634 -63.61 33.01 -27.68
CA GLY A 634 -63.97 34.05 -26.72
C GLY A 634 -64.17 35.41 -27.38
N LEU A 635 -63.27 35.80 -28.28
CA LEU A 635 -63.36 37.04 -29.06
C LEU A 635 -64.57 37.04 -30.01
N SER A 636 -64.84 35.93 -30.69
CA SER A 636 -66.00 35.78 -31.58
C SER A 636 -67.31 35.98 -30.82
N LYS A 637 -67.44 35.36 -29.64
CA LYS A 637 -68.61 35.53 -28.78
C LYS A 637 -68.75 36.95 -28.23
N TRP A 638 -67.63 37.66 -28.03
CA TRP A 638 -67.65 39.06 -27.63
C TRP A 638 -68.03 39.98 -28.79
N ALA A 639 -67.62 39.64 -30.02
CA ALA A 639 -68.02 40.34 -31.24
C ALA A 639 -69.52 40.19 -31.55
N GLU A 640 -70.13 39.04 -31.26
CA GLU A 640 -71.58 38.81 -31.37
C GLU A 640 -72.41 39.81 -30.54
N VAL A 641 -71.85 40.31 -29.44
CA VAL A 641 -72.47 41.35 -28.59
C VAL A 641 -71.87 42.74 -28.83
N GLN A 642 -71.32 42.98 -30.03
CA GLN A 642 -70.74 44.26 -30.48
C GLN A 642 -69.65 44.81 -29.54
N PHE A 643 -68.85 43.93 -28.93
CA PHE A 643 -67.83 44.31 -27.95
C PHE A 643 -68.40 45.08 -26.73
N GLY A 644 -69.68 44.83 -26.39
CA GLY A 644 -70.34 45.39 -25.22
C GLY A 644 -69.80 44.86 -23.88
N ILE A 645 -70.51 45.15 -22.79
CA ILE A 645 -70.12 44.73 -21.43
C ILE A 645 -69.99 43.20 -21.40
N LEU A 646 -68.80 42.72 -21.02
CA LEU A 646 -68.46 41.30 -20.96
C LEU A 646 -69.44 40.53 -20.06
N ASP A 647 -70.08 39.50 -20.60
CA ASP A 647 -70.73 38.47 -19.78
C ASP A 647 -69.63 37.73 -19.00
N ALA A 648 -69.44 38.17 -17.76
CA ALA A 648 -68.46 37.63 -16.83
C ALA A 648 -68.61 36.11 -16.66
N GLY A 649 -69.82 35.56 -16.84
CA GLY A 649 -70.10 34.15 -16.64
C GLY A 649 -69.42 33.24 -17.66
N ARG A 650 -69.52 33.53 -18.96
CA ARG A 650 -69.07 32.61 -20.03
C ARG A 650 -67.77 33.03 -20.70
N ILE A 651 -67.59 34.32 -21.00
CA ILE A 651 -66.41 34.79 -21.74
C ILE A 651 -65.16 34.69 -20.86
N VAL A 652 -65.26 35.10 -19.59
CA VAL A 652 -64.12 35.05 -18.65
C VAL A 652 -63.65 33.61 -18.40
N ARG A 653 -64.55 32.62 -18.38
CA ARG A 653 -64.17 31.20 -18.24
C ARG A 653 -63.37 30.69 -19.44
N LEU A 654 -63.76 31.08 -20.65
CA LEU A 654 -63.00 30.78 -21.87
C LEU A 654 -61.65 31.48 -21.86
N CYS A 655 -61.59 32.73 -21.41
CA CYS A 655 -60.33 33.47 -21.25
C CYS A 655 -59.39 32.80 -20.24
N ILE A 656 -59.90 32.34 -19.09
CA ILE A 656 -59.09 31.64 -18.08
C ILE A 656 -58.56 30.31 -18.65
N ALA A 657 -59.41 29.51 -19.29
CA ALA A 657 -59.00 28.25 -19.92
C ALA A 657 -57.97 28.49 -21.03
N SER A 658 -58.20 29.49 -21.89
CA SER A 658 -57.27 29.91 -22.94
C SER A 658 -55.91 30.31 -22.35
N SER A 659 -55.89 31.22 -21.36
CA SER A 659 -54.66 31.69 -20.74
C SER A 659 -53.88 30.57 -20.05
N LEU A 660 -54.59 29.62 -19.41
CA LEU A 660 -53.97 28.46 -18.79
C LEU A 660 -53.35 27.56 -19.85
N SER A 661 -54.08 27.22 -20.92
CA SER A 661 -53.56 26.40 -22.02
C SER A 661 -52.32 27.03 -22.66
N ILE A 662 -52.35 28.32 -23.01
CA ILE A 662 -51.19 29.02 -23.57
C ILE A 662 -50.00 28.95 -22.60
N THR A 663 -50.24 29.24 -21.31
CA THR A 663 -49.18 29.19 -20.29
C THR A 663 -48.55 27.80 -20.17
N LEU A 664 -49.36 26.75 -20.09
CA LEU A 664 -48.88 25.37 -20.01
C LEU A 664 -48.12 24.95 -21.28
N GLY A 665 -48.61 25.34 -22.47
CA GLY A 665 -47.94 25.06 -23.73
C GLY A 665 -46.54 25.67 -23.81
N PHE A 666 -46.40 26.96 -23.45
CA PHE A 666 -45.09 27.61 -23.35
C PHE A 666 -44.19 26.97 -22.29
N GLN A 667 -44.73 26.60 -21.12
CA GLN A 667 -43.97 25.91 -20.09
C GLN A 667 -43.41 24.56 -20.58
N VAL A 668 -44.18 23.79 -21.36
CA VAL A 668 -43.68 22.55 -21.98
C VAL A 668 -42.53 22.85 -22.93
N MET A 669 -42.70 23.81 -23.85
CA MET A 669 -41.67 24.14 -24.85
C MET A 669 -40.36 24.59 -24.19
N LEU A 670 -40.44 25.52 -23.23
CA LEU A 670 -39.26 26.05 -22.53
C LEU A 670 -38.58 24.99 -21.67
N SER A 671 -39.36 24.16 -20.97
CA SER A 671 -38.80 23.10 -20.11
C SER A 671 -38.17 21.99 -20.92
N SER A 672 -38.74 21.63 -22.07
CA SER A 672 -38.15 20.67 -23.01
C SER A 672 -36.83 21.18 -23.60
N LEU A 673 -36.74 22.47 -23.92
CA LEU A 673 -35.48 23.09 -24.36
C LEU A 673 -34.42 23.01 -23.26
N LEU A 674 -34.75 23.44 -22.03
CA LEU A 674 -33.83 23.39 -20.90
C LEU A 674 -33.38 21.95 -20.58
N LEU A 675 -34.32 21.00 -20.59
CA LEU A 675 -34.02 19.59 -20.37
C LEU A 675 -33.10 19.02 -21.46
N SER A 676 -33.24 19.48 -22.71
CA SER A 676 -32.32 19.11 -23.79
C SER A 676 -30.93 19.70 -23.59
N THR A 677 -30.80 20.94 -23.08
CA THR A 677 -29.49 21.55 -22.81
C THR A 677 -28.72 20.83 -21.70
N LEU A 678 -29.40 20.40 -20.64
CA LEU A 678 -28.81 19.56 -19.58
C LEU A 678 -28.38 18.17 -20.06
N ARG A 679 -28.74 17.77 -21.28
CA ARG A 679 -28.40 16.46 -21.86
C ARG A 679 -27.35 16.56 -22.96
N LEU A 680 -26.82 17.74 -23.24
CA LEU A 680 -25.73 17.88 -24.19
C LEU A 680 -24.50 17.13 -23.66
N ASN A 681 -24.01 16.17 -24.44
CA ASN A 681 -22.79 15.45 -24.13
C ASN A 681 -21.61 16.44 -24.20
N MET A 682 -21.16 16.88 -23.03
CA MET A 682 -19.97 17.71 -22.88
C MET A 682 -18.77 16.79 -22.68
N ARG A 683 -17.65 17.06 -23.35
CA ARG A 683 -16.37 16.42 -22.99
C ARG A 683 -15.97 16.92 -21.61
N HIS A 684 -16.01 16.06 -20.60
CA HIS A 684 -15.49 16.39 -19.28
C HIS A 684 -13.97 16.24 -19.26
N LEU A 685 -13.27 17.24 -18.73
CA LEU A 685 -11.80 17.24 -18.56
C LEU A 685 -11.28 16.07 -17.70
N HIS A 686 -12.16 15.40 -16.93
CA HIS A 686 -11.83 14.24 -16.09
C HIS A 686 -11.66 12.92 -16.86
N ASP A 687 -12.12 12.84 -18.12
CA ASP A 687 -11.89 11.67 -18.99
C ASP A 687 -10.45 11.62 -19.55
N MET A 688 -9.62 12.63 -19.27
CA MET A 688 -8.18 12.57 -19.50
C MET A 688 -7.49 11.89 -18.31
N LYS A 689 -7.82 10.62 -18.04
CA LYS A 689 -6.91 9.76 -17.28
C LYS A 689 -5.80 9.30 -18.22
N LEU A 690 -4.64 9.92 -17.98
CA LEU A 690 -3.26 9.48 -18.24
C LEU A 690 -3.13 8.00 -18.65
N ASP A 691 -2.55 7.80 -19.85
CA ASP A 691 -1.75 6.62 -20.19
C ASP A 691 -0.57 6.45 -19.21
#